data_AF-A0A239QKZ3-F1
#
_entry.id   AF-A0A239QKZ3-F1
#
_cell.length_a   1.000
_cell.length_b   1.000
_cell.length_c   1.000
_cell.angle_alpha   90.00
_cell.angle_beta   90.00
_cell.angle_gamma   90.00
#
_symmetry.space_group_name_H-M   'P 1'
#
loop_
_entity.id
_entity.type
_entity.pdbx_description
1 polymer ?
#
loop_
_entity_poly.entity_id
_entity_poly.type
_entity_poly.pdbx_seq_one_letter_code
_entity_poly.pdbx_strand_id
1 'polypeptide(L)'
;MKENELYRALDASVTGCQPSDYWKNRMVRQIVKGEEMKKRTKVSFGVVIAVALLLISVVGVAVGVLVHEYYAKVAEMEREGVLERWQLEDKLQFIGTMKECNFEIDEELYTAANNETLAKEEREAAADRIINNTYGEVIRENLYYNAPVEEDSLGLAPDTLLVFYERYLAEHPDWDESREGMQAYTDALGYYLRDEIGIETVPDTLPEKPVINEEYAVKALKDQMTDYWRWQWDAEAVEAMVPQVEWDETYRMWTVSGEVSDESMEKATDLRKDMTPAKAGYTIEKTEGGYRASMLVDEYGHTRVEDLDKEAFRLEYLNWVEPVQKITMRQALDLAEAEVKTKYGVTDANLKEWFYDFIYMGTGAEDGLLYRIDFHTHYDVAVELQYGVLVNMATGKVEGSVSYLEKDRTLEWQLLEFAADTEQHSGWYINWSPEKKQELVSKIRTCGLQADHAYWWKTNPTEQETDAFVAEVFGAKGYASTLNVKDMMRTLLGEEENRSVENTMLANRMLRKYNIHSEENTKQRRQDGHEISAEEAEKLVRMEVCKAWEMPGNALDGWTAVTNLVQEQTIPDHPGLIRPGGLIYYRVFLTRPDEELEQETFGRLDNMNFRVALDGTIMGSETDKSWRNPKEDRERWQK
;
A
#
# COMPACT_ATOMS: atom_id res chain seq x y z
N MET A 1 -46.80 52.70 -23.99
CA MET A 1 -45.66 53.37 -23.31
C MET A 1 -44.85 54.07 -24.39
N LYS A 2 -44.62 55.38 -24.28
CA LYS A 2 -43.87 56.12 -25.32
C LYS A 2 -42.37 55.84 -25.15
N GLU A 3 -41.62 55.84 -26.24
CA GLU A 3 -40.20 55.43 -26.27
C GLU A 3 -39.34 56.14 -25.21
N ASN A 4 -39.57 57.45 -25.02
CA ASN A 4 -38.86 58.27 -24.03
C ASN A 4 -39.21 57.94 -22.56
N GLU A 5 -40.37 57.33 -22.28
CA GLU A 5 -40.73 56.85 -20.94
C GLU A 5 -40.00 55.54 -20.60
N LEU A 6 -39.73 54.71 -21.62
CA LEU A 6 -38.99 53.45 -21.47
C LEU A 6 -37.50 53.68 -21.18
N TYR A 7 -36.88 54.64 -21.88
CA TYR A 7 -35.50 55.05 -21.59
C TYR A 7 -35.35 55.58 -20.16
N ARG A 8 -36.29 56.43 -19.71
CA ARG A 8 -36.30 56.93 -18.31
C ARG A 8 -36.47 55.83 -17.28
N ALA A 9 -37.28 54.81 -17.55
CA ALA A 9 -37.46 53.67 -16.63
C ALA A 9 -36.21 52.77 -16.58
N LEU A 10 -35.52 52.57 -17.71
CA LEU A 10 -34.26 51.80 -17.78
C LEU A 10 -33.11 52.52 -17.07
N ASP A 11 -33.04 53.85 -17.17
CA ASP A 11 -32.04 54.65 -16.46
C ASP A 11 -32.30 54.71 -14.94
N ALA A 12 -33.56 54.56 -14.50
CA ALA A 12 -33.95 54.61 -13.09
C ALA A 12 -33.86 53.25 -12.37
N SER A 13 -33.96 52.13 -13.08
CA SER A 13 -34.07 50.78 -12.50
C SER A 13 -32.73 50.06 -12.30
N VAL A 14 -31.62 50.63 -12.75
CA VAL A 14 -30.28 50.02 -12.62
C VAL A 14 -29.28 51.07 -12.12
N THR A 15 -29.35 51.38 -10.83
CA THR A 15 -28.32 52.18 -10.17
C THR A 15 -27.12 51.28 -9.85
N GLY A 16 -26.04 51.42 -10.63
CA GLY A 16 -24.74 50.76 -10.37
C GLY A 16 -24.06 50.13 -11.58
N CYS A 17 -24.80 49.80 -12.64
CA CYS A 17 -24.25 49.30 -13.90
C CYS A 17 -24.74 50.19 -15.03
N GLN A 18 -23.87 50.96 -15.69
CA GLN A 18 -24.27 51.73 -16.88
C GLN A 18 -24.30 50.80 -18.10
N PRO A 19 -25.48 50.42 -18.63
CA PRO A 19 -25.56 49.60 -19.82
C PRO A 19 -25.13 50.43 -21.04
N SER A 20 -24.44 49.81 -22.00
CA SER A 20 -24.04 50.50 -23.23
C SER A 20 -25.26 50.95 -24.04
N ASP A 21 -25.12 52.07 -24.77
CA ASP A 21 -26.19 52.63 -25.60
C ASP A 21 -26.69 51.63 -26.65
N TYR A 22 -25.82 50.72 -27.09
CA TYR A 22 -26.19 49.63 -28.00
C TYR A 22 -27.25 48.70 -27.39
N TRP A 23 -27.09 48.34 -26.12
CA TRP A 23 -28.01 47.45 -25.42
C TRP A 23 -29.35 48.13 -25.13
N LYS A 24 -29.32 49.40 -24.69
CA LYS A 24 -30.55 50.20 -24.47
C LYS A 24 -31.36 50.37 -25.76
N ASN A 25 -30.69 50.72 -26.85
CA ASN A 25 -31.32 50.88 -28.17
C ASN A 25 -31.85 49.56 -28.75
N ARG A 26 -31.30 48.40 -28.32
CA ARG A 26 -31.78 47.07 -28.74
C ARG A 26 -33.04 46.67 -27.97
N MET A 27 -33.06 46.85 -26.65
CA MET A 27 -34.24 46.57 -25.82
C MET A 27 -35.44 47.45 -26.17
N VAL A 28 -35.21 48.74 -26.42
CA VAL A 28 -36.28 49.66 -26.80
C VAL A 28 -36.85 49.30 -28.17
N ARG A 29 -36.00 48.90 -29.13
CA ARG A 29 -36.46 48.37 -30.43
C ARG A 29 -37.30 47.10 -30.28
N GLN A 30 -36.91 46.18 -29.39
CA GLN A 30 -37.65 44.94 -29.13
C GLN A 30 -39.03 45.17 -28.52
N ILE A 31 -39.15 46.15 -27.61
CA ILE A 31 -40.41 46.42 -26.89
C ILE A 31 -41.37 47.29 -27.72
N VAL A 32 -40.85 48.27 -28.48
CA VAL A 32 -41.68 49.23 -29.23
C VAL A 32 -42.04 48.72 -30.63
N LYS A 33 -41.17 47.95 -31.30
CA LYS A 33 -41.37 47.52 -32.69
C LYS A 33 -41.83 46.07 -32.87
N GLY A 34 -42.02 45.32 -31.78
CA GLY A 34 -42.68 44.01 -31.82
C GLY A 34 -42.00 42.98 -32.73
N GLU A 35 -40.67 42.84 -32.65
CA GLU A 35 -39.97 41.73 -33.31
C GLU A 35 -40.39 40.39 -32.66
N GLU A 36 -41.02 39.53 -33.45
CA GLU A 36 -41.46 38.20 -33.01
C GLU A 36 -40.26 37.34 -32.59
N MET A 37 -40.23 36.95 -31.31
CA MET A 37 -39.32 35.91 -30.85
C MET A 37 -39.76 34.55 -31.38
N LYS A 38 -38.93 33.92 -32.22
CA LYS A 38 -38.98 32.47 -32.42
C LYS A 38 -38.79 31.78 -31.07
N LYS A 39 -39.87 31.24 -30.51
CA LYS A 39 -39.83 30.42 -29.29
C LYS A 39 -38.84 29.28 -29.47
N ARG A 40 -37.74 29.34 -28.73
CA ARG A 40 -36.86 28.19 -28.48
C ARG A 40 -36.54 28.09 -27.00
N THR A 41 -37.56 28.09 -26.15
CA THR A 41 -37.42 27.61 -24.77
C THR A 41 -37.43 26.08 -24.81
N LYS A 42 -36.28 25.50 -25.14
CA LYS A 42 -35.88 24.23 -24.51
C LYS A 42 -34.96 24.64 -23.38
N VAL A 43 -35.48 24.67 -22.15
CA VAL A 43 -34.58 24.56 -20.99
C VAL A 43 -33.81 23.28 -21.26
N SER A 44 -32.51 23.39 -21.51
CA SER A 44 -31.72 22.19 -21.77
C SER A 44 -31.80 21.33 -20.53
N PHE A 45 -31.91 20.02 -20.72
CA PHE A 45 -31.89 19.04 -19.62
C PHE A 45 -30.69 19.29 -18.69
N GLY A 46 -29.58 19.80 -19.23
CA GLY A 46 -28.41 20.24 -18.46
C GLY A 46 -28.65 21.42 -17.51
N VAL A 47 -29.53 22.37 -17.80
CA VAL A 47 -29.88 23.46 -16.85
C VAL A 47 -30.75 22.93 -15.71
N VAL A 48 -31.65 21.99 -15.98
CA VAL A 48 -32.44 21.32 -14.93
C VAL A 48 -31.54 20.47 -14.03
N ILE A 49 -30.59 19.73 -14.62
CA ILE A 49 -29.56 18.98 -13.87
C ILE A 49 -28.65 19.93 -13.09
N ALA A 50 -28.21 21.04 -13.66
CA ALA A 50 -27.35 21.99 -12.96
C ALA A 50 -28.04 22.60 -11.75
N VAL A 51 -29.32 22.95 -11.86
CA VAL A 51 -30.13 23.44 -10.72
C VAL A 51 -30.38 22.33 -9.69
N ALA A 52 -30.62 21.09 -10.12
CA ALA A 52 -30.76 19.94 -9.22
C ALA A 52 -29.44 19.63 -8.48
N LEU A 53 -28.30 19.68 -9.17
CA LEU A 53 -26.97 19.51 -8.58
C LEU A 53 -26.60 20.68 -7.65
N LEU A 54 -27.01 21.92 -7.97
CA LEU A 54 -26.86 23.06 -7.07
C LEU A 54 -27.70 22.89 -5.80
N LEU A 55 -28.91 22.36 -5.91
CA LEU A 55 -29.75 22.05 -4.75
C LEU A 55 -29.17 20.89 -3.94
N ILE A 56 -28.68 19.83 -4.60
CA ILE A 56 -28.02 18.68 -3.93
C ILE A 56 -26.71 19.09 -3.27
N SER A 57 -25.94 20.01 -3.85
CA SER A 57 -24.69 20.53 -3.25
C SER A 57 -24.95 21.50 -2.10
N VAL A 58 -26.00 22.33 -2.17
CA VAL A 58 -26.44 23.15 -1.03
C VAL A 58 -26.96 22.26 0.11
N VAL A 59 -27.70 21.19 -0.20
CA VAL A 59 -28.11 20.18 0.79
C VAL A 59 -26.90 19.41 1.32
N GLY A 60 -25.94 19.05 0.47
CA GLY A 60 -24.71 18.35 0.88
C GLY A 60 -23.77 19.17 1.74
N VAL A 61 -23.67 20.48 1.51
CA VAL A 61 -22.93 21.42 2.36
C VAL A 61 -23.67 21.67 3.68
N ALA A 62 -25.01 21.79 3.66
CA ALA A 62 -25.80 21.92 4.88
C ALA A 62 -25.73 20.65 5.75
N VAL A 63 -25.82 19.48 5.13
CA VAL A 63 -25.62 18.17 5.79
C VAL A 63 -24.18 18.06 6.28
N GLY A 64 -23.16 18.45 5.50
CA GLY A 64 -21.77 18.42 5.91
C GLY A 64 -21.44 19.31 7.11
N VAL A 65 -22.03 20.51 7.20
CA VAL A 65 -21.85 21.40 8.36
C VAL A 65 -22.58 20.88 9.60
N LEU A 66 -23.82 20.41 9.46
CA LEU A 66 -24.58 19.80 10.56
C LEU A 66 -23.91 18.53 11.07
N VAL A 67 -23.39 17.70 10.16
CA VAL A 67 -22.69 16.46 10.47
C VAL A 67 -21.35 16.75 11.14
N HIS A 68 -20.63 17.79 10.74
CA HIS A 68 -19.36 18.17 11.37
C HIS A 68 -19.54 18.77 12.78
N GLU A 69 -20.54 19.64 12.99
CA GLU A 69 -20.88 20.14 14.33
C GLU A 69 -21.42 19.03 15.24
N TYR A 70 -22.21 18.11 14.69
CA TYR A 70 -22.67 16.92 15.40
C TYR A 70 -21.50 16.03 15.82
N TYR A 71 -20.64 15.61 14.89
CA TYR A 71 -19.49 14.76 15.21
C TYR A 71 -18.46 15.44 16.11
N ALA A 72 -18.27 16.76 16.01
CA ALA A 72 -17.40 17.50 16.93
C ALA A 72 -17.94 17.50 18.37
N LYS A 73 -19.25 17.73 18.55
CA LYS A 73 -19.90 17.67 19.87
C LYS A 73 -19.92 16.25 20.44
N VAL A 74 -20.16 15.25 19.59
CA VAL A 74 -20.13 13.83 19.99
C VAL A 74 -18.72 13.38 20.35
N ALA A 75 -17.70 13.78 19.58
CA ALA A 75 -16.30 13.48 19.90
C ALA A 75 -15.82 14.15 21.20
N GLU A 76 -16.34 15.35 21.52
CA GLU A 76 -16.06 16.02 22.80
C GLU A 76 -16.68 15.26 23.99
N MET A 77 -17.86 14.67 23.80
CA MET A 77 -18.56 13.84 24.81
C MET A 77 -18.00 12.41 24.92
N GLU A 78 -17.55 11.81 23.81
CA GLU A 78 -16.92 10.47 23.78
C GLU A 78 -15.58 10.44 24.54
N ARG A 79 -14.90 11.59 24.63
CA ARG A 79 -13.66 11.77 25.41
C ARG A 79 -13.83 11.43 26.90
N GLU A 80 -15.06 11.43 27.42
CA GLU A 80 -15.39 11.15 28.83
C GLU A 80 -15.79 9.69 29.10
N GLY A 81 -15.86 8.83 28.06
CA GLY A 81 -16.01 7.37 28.18
C GLY A 81 -17.25 6.78 27.51
N VAL A 82 -17.37 5.45 27.61
CA VAL A 82 -18.42 4.62 26.99
C VAL A 82 -19.83 5.07 27.43
N LEU A 83 -20.78 5.15 26.48
CA LEU A 83 -22.19 5.56 26.66
C LEU A 83 -22.90 4.96 27.89
N GLU A 84 -22.53 3.74 28.30
CA GLU A 84 -23.08 3.06 29.48
C GLU A 84 -22.75 3.74 30.81
N ARG A 85 -21.70 4.57 30.85
CA ARG A 85 -21.24 5.29 32.05
C ARG A 85 -21.80 6.71 32.14
N TRP A 86 -22.48 7.18 31.10
CA TRP A 86 -23.06 8.52 31.05
C TRP A 86 -24.15 8.67 32.09
N GLN A 87 -24.16 9.81 32.78
CA GLN A 87 -25.26 10.15 33.67
C GLN A 87 -26.46 10.63 32.85
N LEU A 88 -27.64 10.65 33.48
CA LEU A 88 -28.87 11.15 32.84
C LEU A 88 -28.67 12.53 32.20
N GLU A 89 -27.93 13.42 32.85
CA GLU A 89 -27.65 14.77 32.36
C GLU A 89 -26.90 14.75 31.02
N ASP A 90 -25.89 13.90 30.88
CA ASP A 90 -25.09 13.75 29.65
C ASP A 90 -25.94 13.15 28.53
N LYS A 91 -26.76 12.14 28.86
CA LYS A 91 -27.72 11.52 27.92
C LYS A 91 -28.74 12.55 27.42
N LEU A 92 -29.26 13.41 28.29
CA LEU A 92 -30.20 14.47 27.91
C LEU A 92 -29.53 15.55 27.06
N GLN A 93 -28.28 15.92 27.37
CA GLN A 93 -27.50 16.86 26.55
C GLN A 93 -27.25 16.29 25.14
N PHE A 94 -26.93 15.00 25.05
CA PHE A 94 -26.77 14.31 23.77
C PHE A 94 -28.06 14.32 22.96
N ILE A 95 -29.18 13.92 23.57
CA ILE A 95 -30.50 13.91 22.92
C ILE A 95 -30.93 15.31 22.50
N GLY A 96 -30.59 16.34 23.30
CA GLY A 96 -30.76 17.74 22.92
C GLY A 96 -29.99 18.10 21.65
N THR A 97 -28.72 17.69 21.57
CA THR A 97 -27.88 17.88 20.37
C THR A 97 -28.44 17.12 19.17
N MET A 98 -28.92 15.89 19.35
CA MET A 98 -29.61 15.13 18.30
C MET A 98 -30.83 15.89 17.78
N LYS A 99 -31.64 16.47 18.68
CA LYS A 99 -32.82 17.25 18.29
C LYS A 99 -32.44 18.54 17.55
N GLU A 100 -31.40 19.24 18.00
CA GLU A 100 -30.85 20.44 17.34
C GLU A 100 -30.36 20.13 15.92
N CYS A 101 -29.79 18.94 15.71
CA CYS A 101 -29.31 18.47 14.41
C CYS A 101 -30.41 17.83 13.54
N ASN A 102 -31.70 17.98 13.90
CA ASN A 102 -32.86 17.43 13.19
C ASN A 102 -32.88 15.89 13.06
N PHE A 103 -32.35 15.16 14.04
CA PHE A 103 -32.60 13.71 14.11
C PHE A 103 -34.07 13.44 14.43
N GLU A 104 -34.63 12.40 13.81
CA GLU A 104 -35.99 11.93 14.12
C GLU A 104 -35.98 11.25 15.49
N ILE A 105 -36.63 11.87 16.47
CA ILE A 105 -36.74 11.40 17.85
C ILE A 105 -38.20 11.17 18.17
N ASP A 106 -38.51 10.06 18.85
CA ASP A 106 -39.84 9.81 19.40
C ASP A 106 -40.19 10.89 20.44
N GLU A 107 -41.18 11.74 20.11
CA GLU A 107 -41.58 12.88 20.93
C GLU A 107 -42.18 12.45 22.28
N GLU A 108 -42.78 11.26 22.39
CA GLU A 108 -43.29 10.75 23.67
C GLU A 108 -42.12 10.39 24.59
N LEU A 109 -41.10 9.71 24.05
CA LEU A 109 -39.89 9.40 24.80
C LEU A 109 -39.10 10.66 25.14
N TYR A 110 -38.99 11.62 24.22
CA TYR A 110 -38.28 12.88 24.45
C TYR A 110 -38.96 13.70 25.56
N THR A 111 -40.30 13.73 25.54
CA THR A 111 -41.08 14.38 26.60
C THR A 111 -40.90 13.65 27.92
N ALA A 112 -40.91 12.31 27.94
CA ALA A 112 -40.68 11.53 29.16
C ALA A 112 -39.27 11.75 29.74
N ALA A 113 -38.22 11.74 28.91
CA ALA A 113 -36.84 11.95 29.33
C ALA A 113 -36.63 13.34 29.97
N ASN A 114 -37.30 14.38 29.44
CA ASN A 114 -37.22 15.75 29.95
C ASN A 114 -38.25 16.08 31.05
N ASN A 115 -39.13 15.15 31.43
CA ASN A 115 -40.16 15.42 32.43
C ASN A 115 -39.62 15.28 33.85
N GLU A 116 -39.25 16.40 34.47
CA GLU A 116 -38.73 16.47 35.84
C GLU A 116 -39.69 15.94 36.93
N THR A 117 -40.95 15.69 36.60
CA THR A 117 -41.93 15.10 37.53
C THR A 117 -41.90 13.57 37.57
N LEU A 118 -41.23 12.93 36.62
CA LEU A 118 -40.99 11.47 36.60
C LEU A 118 -39.76 11.11 37.45
N ALA A 119 -39.69 9.85 37.88
CA ALA A 119 -38.52 9.35 38.61
C ALA A 119 -37.28 9.38 37.71
N LYS A 120 -36.08 9.54 38.30
CA LYS A 120 -34.82 9.64 37.56
C LYS A 120 -34.63 8.43 36.64
N GLU A 121 -34.95 7.24 37.13
CA GLU A 121 -34.81 5.97 36.44
C GLU A 121 -35.75 5.86 35.23
N GLU A 122 -36.96 6.42 35.32
CA GLU A 122 -37.93 6.42 34.22
C GLU A 122 -37.50 7.38 33.10
N ARG A 123 -36.91 8.52 33.48
CA ARG A 123 -36.36 9.51 32.54
C ARG A 123 -35.12 8.95 31.84
N GLU A 124 -34.26 8.26 32.58
CA GLU A 124 -33.06 7.63 32.06
C GLU A 124 -33.39 6.48 31.11
N ALA A 125 -34.34 5.61 31.48
CA ALA A 125 -34.81 4.56 30.57
C ALA A 125 -35.44 5.12 29.28
N ALA A 126 -36.09 6.30 29.34
CA ALA A 126 -36.60 6.97 28.15
C ALA A 126 -35.46 7.53 27.28
N ALA A 127 -34.44 8.13 27.91
CA ALA A 127 -33.25 8.63 27.23
C ALA A 127 -32.47 7.50 26.53
N ASP A 128 -32.25 6.38 27.24
CA ASP A 128 -31.57 5.20 26.70
C ASP A 128 -32.32 4.61 25.50
N ARG A 129 -33.66 4.58 25.53
CA ARG A 129 -34.46 4.13 24.39
C ARG A 129 -34.32 5.04 23.18
N ILE A 130 -34.24 6.36 23.37
CA ILE A 130 -34.01 7.30 22.25
C ILE A 130 -32.65 7.01 21.61
N ILE A 131 -31.60 6.93 22.42
CA ILE A 131 -30.24 6.68 21.96
C ILE A 131 -30.14 5.31 21.27
N ASN A 132 -30.71 4.27 21.87
CA ASN A 132 -30.69 2.91 21.33
C ASN A 132 -31.56 2.75 20.07
N ASN A 133 -32.66 3.49 19.94
CA ASN A 133 -33.46 3.45 18.71
C ASN A 133 -32.73 4.11 17.54
N THR A 134 -31.96 5.18 17.78
CA THR A 134 -31.24 5.90 16.72
C THR A 134 -29.88 5.26 16.40
N TYR A 135 -29.16 4.79 17.42
CA TYR A 135 -27.78 4.33 17.31
C TYR A 135 -27.57 2.88 17.74
N GLY A 136 -28.58 2.19 18.26
CA GLY A 136 -28.41 0.87 18.85
C GLY A 136 -27.95 -0.23 17.89
N GLU A 137 -28.17 -0.07 16.58
CA GLU A 137 -27.61 -0.97 15.57
C GLU A 137 -26.12 -0.67 15.34
N VAL A 138 -25.75 0.61 15.18
CA VAL A 138 -24.35 1.04 15.04
C VAL A 138 -23.55 0.77 16.31
N ILE A 139 -24.11 1.02 17.49
CA ILE A 139 -23.53 0.70 18.79
C ILE A 139 -23.40 -0.81 18.95
N ARG A 140 -24.38 -1.62 18.53
CA ARG A 140 -24.23 -3.09 18.55
C ARG A 140 -23.18 -3.57 17.57
N GLU A 141 -23.12 -3.03 16.34
CA GLU A 141 -22.06 -3.39 15.40
C GLU A 141 -20.69 -2.97 15.93
N ASN A 142 -20.57 -1.79 16.54
CA ASN A 142 -19.32 -1.30 17.11
C ASN A 142 -18.94 -2.05 18.39
N LEU A 143 -19.90 -2.42 19.25
CA LEU A 143 -19.69 -3.34 20.38
C LEU A 143 -19.48 -4.80 19.94
N TYR A 144 -19.82 -5.17 18.70
CA TYR A 144 -19.52 -6.49 18.15
C TYR A 144 -18.12 -6.52 17.55
N TYR A 145 -17.69 -5.42 16.92
CA TYR A 145 -16.33 -5.23 16.41
C TYR A 145 -15.31 -4.91 17.52
N ASN A 146 -15.73 -4.20 18.56
CA ASN A 146 -14.96 -3.83 19.74
C ASN A 146 -15.55 -4.44 21.00
N ALA A 147 -16.11 -5.66 20.91
CA ALA A 147 -16.59 -6.37 22.09
C ALA A 147 -15.48 -6.29 23.14
N PRO A 148 -15.71 -5.64 24.31
CA PRO A 148 -14.83 -5.89 25.42
C PRO A 148 -14.88 -7.41 25.57
N VAL A 149 -13.73 -8.06 25.38
CA VAL A 149 -13.53 -9.43 25.84
C VAL A 149 -14.15 -9.43 27.23
N GLU A 150 -15.24 -10.16 27.43
CA GLU A 150 -15.95 -10.18 28.70
C GLU A 150 -14.89 -10.29 29.79
N GLU A 151 -14.78 -9.25 30.62
CA GLU A 151 -13.69 -9.03 31.59
C GLU A 151 -13.61 -10.18 32.63
N ASP A 152 -14.51 -11.16 32.54
CA ASP A 152 -14.77 -12.22 33.49
C ASP A 152 -15.12 -13.59 32.85
N SER A 153 -14.98 -13.78 31.53
CA SER A 153 -15.52 -15.01 30.87
C SER A 153 -14.62 -16.24 30.90
N LEU A 154 -13.36 -16.15 31.30
CA LEU A 154 -12.53 -17.34 31.41
C LEU A 154 -11.68 -17.20 32.66
N GLY A 155 -11.69 -18.19 33.54
CA GLY A 155 -10.68 -18.36 34.60
C GLY A 155 -9.26 -18.61 34.05
N LEU A 156 -8.94 -18.01 32.91
CA LEU A 156 -7.63 -17.85 32.33
C LEU A 156 -6.97 -16.65 33.04
N ALA A 157 -5.70 -16.79 33.35
CA ALA A 157 -4.91 -15.65 33.80
C ALA A 157 -5.04 -14.51 32.77
N PRO A 158 -5.06 -13.24 33.20
CA PRO A 158 -5.07 -12.10 32.29
C PRO A 158 -3.95 -12.25 31.26
N ASP A 159 -4.24 -11.86 30.01
CA ASP A 159 -3.26 -11.90 28.92
C ASP A 159 -1.96 -11.28 29.42
N THR A 160 -0.85 -12.00 29.28
CA THR A 160 0.45 -11.56 29.77
C THR A 160 0.86 -10.21 29.19
N LEU A 161 0.39 -9.86 27.99
CA LEU A 161 0.55 -8.54 27.38
C LEU A 161 -0.29 -7.46 28.07
N LEU A 162 -1.52 -7.79 28.48
CA LEU A 162 -2.37 -6.88 29.24
C LEU A 162 -1.79 -6.59 30.63
N VAL A 163 -1.30 -7.64 31.31
CA VAL A 163 -0.59 -7.49 32.60
C VAL A 163 0.63 -6.58 32.46
N PHE A 164 1.42 -6.76 31.40
CA PHE A 164 2.55 -5.87 31.11
C PHE A 164 2.07 -4.44 30.86
N TYR A 165 1.06 -4.25 30.00
CA TYR A 165 0.56 -2.94 29.62
C TYR A 165 0.06 -2.14 30.84
N GLU A 166 -0.78 -2.75 31.68
CA GLU A 166 -1.28 -2.11 32.90
C GLU A 166 -0.15 -1.74 33.85
N ARG A 167 0.84 -2.64 34.03
CA ARG A 167 2.00 -2.39 34.87
C ARG A 167 2.86 -1.26 34.30
N TYR A 168 3.10 -1.26 33.00
CA TYR A 168 3.90 -0.24 32.34
C TYR A 168 3.24 1.14 32.48
N LEU A 169 1.94 1.26 32.23
CA LEU A 169 1.22 2.53 32.43
C LEU A 169 1.20 2.99 33.89
N ALA A 170 1.14 2.07 34.85
CA ALA A 170 1.21 2.41 36.27
C ALA A 170 2.61 2.91 36.68
N GLU A 171 3.68 2.34 36.13
CA GLU A 171 5.08 2.75 36.37
C GLU A 171 5.48 3.99 35.56
N HIS A 172 4.81 4.24 34.44
CA HIS A 172 5.06 5.34 33.50
C HIS A 172 3.78 6.16 33.24
N PRO A 173 3.23 6.87 34.25
CA PRO A 173 2.00 7.65 34.09
C PRO A 173 2.15 8.84 33.11
N ASP A 174 3.40 9.17 32.76
CA ASP A 174 3.77 10.24 31.84
C ASP A 174 3.94 9.74 30.39
N TRP A 175 3.73 8.44 30.14
CA TRP A 175 3.90 7.84 28.82
C TRP A 175 2.99 8.49 27.78
N ASP A 176 3.51 8.66 26.56
CA ASP A 176 2.79 9.21 25.42
C ASP A 176 3.03 8.37 24.15
N GLU A 177 2.23 8.65 23.13
CA GLU A 177 2.34 8.02 21.81
C GLU A 177 3.41 8.67 20.92
N SER A 178 4.36 9.42 21.51
CA SER A 178 5.52 9.91 20.75
C SER A 178 6.35 8.72 20.26
N ARG A 179 7.20 8.95 19.26
CA ARG A 179 8.10 7.91 18.76
C ARG A 179 8.98 7.36 19.90
N GLU A 180 9.49 8.26 20.75
CA GLU A 180 10.32 7.92 21.90
C GLU A 180 9.52 7.14 22.97
N GLY A 181 8.29 7.55 23.26
CA GLY A 181 7.39 6.87 24.20
C GLY A 181 7.01 5.45 23.73
N MET A 182 6.67 5.30 22.46
CA MET A 182 6.41 3.99 21.83
C MET A 182 7.65 3.10 21.79
N GLN A 183 8.84 3.67 21.53
CA GLN A 183 10.09 2.92 21.54
C GLN A 183 10.40 2.38 22.95
N ALA A 184 10.29 3.24 23.98
CA ALA A 184 10.50 2.82 25.36
C ALA A 184 9.52 1.73 25.81
N TYR A 185 8.24 1.86 25.42
CA TYR A 185 7.20 0.86 25.70
C TYR A 185 7.53 -0.48 25.06
N THR A 186 7.84 -0.49 23.77
CA THR A 186 8.13 -1.73 23.04
C THR A 186 9.43 -2.38 23.49
N ASP A 187 10.46 -1.61 23.86
CA ASP A 187 11.69 -2.18 24.44
C ASP A 187 11.42 -2.82 25.80
N ALA A 188 10.66 -2.15 26.67
CA ALA A 188 10.25 -2.71 27.95
C ALA A 188 9.41 -3.99 27.76
N LEU A 189 8.53 -4.00 26.75
CA LEU A 189 7.77 -5.19 26.40
C LEU A 189 8.70 -6.32 25.97
N GLY A 190 9.61 -6.07 25.03
CA GLY A 190 10.57 -7.07 24.56
C GLY A 190 11.37 -7.68 25.72
N TYR A 191 11.87 -6.86 26.64
CA TYR A 191 12.56 -7.34 27.84
C TYR A 191 11.67 -8.18 28.75
N TYR A 192 10.41 -7.77 28.95
CA TYR A 192 9.45 -8.53 29.72
C TYR A 192 9.14 -9.90 29.08
N LEU A 193 8.90 -9.93 27.76
CA LEU A 193 8.64 -11.17 27.02
C LEU A 193 9.83 -12.14 27.09
N ARG A 194 11.05 -11.61 26.98
CA ARG A 194 12.29 -12.38 27.07
C ARG A 194 12.54 -12.93 28.48
N ASP A 195 12.45 -12.07 29.49
CA ASP A 195 12.90 -12.38 30.85
C ASP A 195 11.83 -13.12 31.69
N GLU A 196 10.54 -12.79 31.52
CA GLU A 196 9.44 -13.33 32.36
C GLU A 196 8.69 -14.49 31.69
N ILE A 197 8.43 -14.40 30.39
CA ILE A 197 7.62 -15.41 29.68
C ILE A 197 8.50 -16.43 28.95
N GLY A 198 9.72 -16.04 28.58
CA GLY A 198 10.59 -16.87 27.76
C GLY A 198 10.01 -17.09 26.36
N ILE A 199 9.23 -16.15 25.82
CA ILE A 199 8.68 -16.28 24.44
C ILE A 199 9.79 -16.35 23.38
N GLU A 200 10.98 -15.85 23.71
CA GLU A 200 12.20 -16.03 22.92
C GLU A 200 13.03 -17.27 23.30
N THR A 201 12.50 -18.27 24.03
CA THR A 201 13.24 -19.53 24.21
C THR A 201 13.29 -20.25 22.88
N VAL A 202 14.35 -19.93 22.14
CA VAL A 202 14.77 -20.60 20.94
C VAL A 202 14.88 -22.09 21.27
N PRO A 203 14.17 -22.99 20.56
CA PRO A 203 14.11 -24.38 20.95
C PRO A 203 15.50 -25.02 21.02
N ASP A 204 15.78 -25.66 22.15
CA ASP A 204 17.03 -26.37 22.44
C ASP A 204 17.07 -27.79 21.82
N THR A 205 16.01 -28.18 21.13
CA THR A 205 15.88 -29.47 20.47
C THR A 205 15.57 -29.27 19.00
N LEU A 206 16.16 -30.12 18.16
CA LEU A 206 15.72 -30.23 16.77
C LEU A 206 14.28 -30.73 16.76
N PRO A 207 13.39 -30.17 15.93
CA PRO A 207 12.08 -30.75 15.73
C PRO A 207 12.26 -32.19 15.23
N GLU A 208 11.66 -33.15 15.92
CA GLU A 208 11.60 -34.51 15.40
C GLU A 208 10.80 -34.47 14.09
N LYS A 209 11.33 -35.11 13.04
CA LYS A 209 10.58 -35.23 11.79
C LYS A 209 9.26 -35.93 12.10
N PRO A 210 8.11 -35.32 11.78
CA PRO A 210 6.83 -35.95 12.05
C PRO A 210 6.76 -37.27 11.29
N VAL A 211 6.19 -38.29 11.93
CA VAL A 211 5.87 -39.54 11.24
C VAL A 211 4.68 -39.26 10.34
N ILE A 212 4.92 -39.15 9.04
CA ILE A 212 3.87 -38.87 8.08
C ILE A 212 3.05 -40.14 7.86
N ASN A 213 1.84 -40.14 8.41
CA ASN A 213 0.87 -41.22 8.35
C ASN A 213 -0.55 -40.65 8.22
N GLU A 214 -1.56 -41.52 8.24
CA GLU A 214 -2.97 -41.11 8.20
C GLU A 214 -3.33 -40.12 9.31
N GLU A 215 -2.84 -40.34 10.53
CA GLU A 215 -3.11 -39.45 11.68
C GLU A 215 -2.50 -38.05 11.47
N TYR A 216 -1.29 -37.97 10.92
CA TYR A 216 -0.68 -36.70 10.52
C TYR A 216 -1.52 -35.99 9.46
N ALA A 217 -1.98 -36.72 8.44
CA ALA A 217 -2.76 -36.13 7.35
C ALA A 217 -4.10 -35.56 7.87
N VAL A 218 -4.75 -36.25 8.82
CA VAL A 218 -5.93 -35.74 9.55
C VAL A 218 -5.60 -34.49 10.37
N LYS A 219 -4.50 -34.53 11.12
CA LYS A 219 -4.06 -33.38 11.93
C LYS A 219 -3.79 -32.17 11.02
N ALA A 220 -3.10 -32.35 9.91
CA ALA A 220 -2.83 -31.30 8.94
C ALA A 220 -4.12 -30.67 8.40
N LEU A 221 -5.15 -31.48 8.11
CA LEU A 221 -6.48 -30.97 7.75
C LEU A 221 -7.08 -30.11 8.86
N LYS A 222 -7.14 -30.63 10.08
CA LYS A 222 -7.69 -29.91 11.23
C LYS A 222 -6.95 -28.59 11.50
N ASP A 223 -5.62 -28.62 11.50
CA ASP A 223 -4.78 -27.45 11.70
C ASP A 223 -5.10 -26.37 10.65
N GLN A 224 -5.21 -26.73 9.37
CA GLN A 224 -5.56 -25.80 8.29
C GLN A 224 -6.99 -25.23 8.43
N MET A 225 -7.93 -26.02 8.95
CA MET A 225 -9.29 -25.59 9.24
C MET A 225 -9.34 -24.58 10.38
N THR A 226 -8.54 -24.77 11.41
CA THR A 226 -8.46 -23.84 12.55
C THR A 226 -7.49 -22.68 12.33
N ASP A 227 -6.59 -22.75 11.34
CA ASP A 227 -5.56 -21.74 11.10
C ASP A 227 -6.21 -20.38 10.86
N TYR A 228 -5.79 -19.42 11.69
CA TYR A 228 -6.24 -18.04 11.66
C TYR A 228 -6.06 -17.40 10.28
N TRP A 229 -5.04 -17.78 9.52
CA TRP A 229 -4.75 -17.17 8.23
C TRP A 229 -5.49 -17.80 7.06
N ARG A 230 -6.12 -18.97 7.26
CA ARG A 230 -6.77 -19.73 6.18
C ARG A 230 -8.27 -19.77 6.33
N TRP A 231 -8.77 -20.62 7.21
CA TRP A 231 -10.19 -21.01 7.22
C TRP A 231 -10.94 -20.59 8.49
N GLN A 232 -10.27 -20.48 9.65
CA GLN A 232 -10.86 -19.98 10.91
C GLN A 232 -12.13 -20.73 11.37
N TRP A 233 -12.21 -22.03 11.12
CA TRP A 233 -13.34 -22.83 11.58
C TRP A 233 -13.28 -23.01 13.10
N ASP A 234 -14.45 -23.09 13.71
CA ASP A 234 -14.60 -23.34 15.14
C ASP A 234 -13.85 -24.62 15.56
N ALA A 235 -12.96 -24.50 16.55
CA ALA A 235 -12.08 -25.60 16.95
C ALA A 235 -12.86 -26.81 17.50
N GLU A 236 -13.99 -26.58 18.17
CA GLU A 236 -14.83 -27.67 18.69
C GLU A 236 -15.49 -28.44 17.53
N ALA A 237 -16.01 -27.72 16.53
CA ALA A 237 -16.57 -28.30 15.32
C ALA A 237 -15.52 -29.07 14.50
N VAL A 238 -14.32 -28.51 14.32
CA VAL A 238 -13.21 -29.17 13.62
C VAL A 238 -12.75 -30.42 14.38
N GLU A 239 -12.74 -30.38 15.72
CA GLU A 239 -12.33 -31.53 16.51
C GLU A 239 -13.35 -32.67 16.47
N ALA A 240 -14.65 -32.33 16.47
CA ALA A 240 -15.76 -33.27 16.37
C ALA A 240 -15.99 -33.84 14.95
N MET A 241 -15.38 -33.23 13.94
CA MET A 241 -15.43 -33.66 12.55
C MET A 241 -14.91 -35.09 12.38
N VAL A 242 -15.61 -35.89 11.57
CA VAL A 242 -15.16 -37.23 11.18
C VAL A 242 -14.39 -37.13 9.84
N PRO A 243 -13.06 -37.32 9.84
CA PRO A 243 -12.26 -37.23 8.63
C PRO A 243 -12.49 -38.45 7.72
N GLN A 244 -12.39 -38.21 6.42
CA GLN A 244 -12.31 -39.23 5.38
C GLN A 244 -10.92 -39.17 4.76
N VAL A 245 -10.18 -40.27 4.81
CA VAL A 245 -8.80 -40.34 4.34
C VAL A 245 -8.67 -41.43 3.28
N GLU A 246 -8.07 -41.10 2.15
CA GLU A 246 -7.77 -42.03 1.07
C GLU A 246 -6.30 -41.93 0.68
N TRP A 247 -5.56 -43.04 0.76
CA TRP A 247 -4.18 -43.11 0.26
C TRP A 247 -4.16 -43.46 -1.23
N ASP A 248 -3.42 -42.69 -2.02
CA ASP A 248 -3.20 -42.94 -3.43
C ASP A 248 -1.78 -43.46 -3.68
N GLU A 249 -1.65 -44.76 -3.92
CA GLU A 249 -0.37 -45.42 -4.19
C GLU A 249 0.35 -44.89 -5.45
N THR A 250 -0.40 -44.37 -6.44
CA THR A 250 0.19 -43.88 -7.69
C THR A 250 0.92 -42.57 -7.48
N TYR A 251 0.32 -41.68 -6.68
CA TYR A 251 0.86 -40.35 -6.41
C TYR A 251 1.62 -40.27 -5.07
N ARG A 252 1.55 -41.31 -4.24
CA ARG A 252 2.13 -41.39 -2.88
C ARG A 252 1.70 -40.23 -1.99
N MET A 253 0.38 -40.03 -1.91
CA MET A 253 -0.22 -38.96 -1.12
C MET A 253 -1.60 -39.37 -0.59
N TRP A 254 -2.01 -38.76 0.53
CA TRP A 254 -3.35 -38.82 1.06
C TRP A 254 -4.23 -37.74 0.43
N THR A 255 -5.47 -38.09 0.13
CA THR A 255 -6.58 -37.13 0.05
C THR A 255 -7.31 -37.20 1.38
N VAL A 256 -7.34 -36.07 2.11
CA VAL A 256 -8.01 -35.96 3.40
C VAL A 256 -9.14 -34.98 3.24
N SER A 257 -10.33 -35.33 3.71
CA SER A 257 -11.46 -34.42 3.74
C SER A 257 -12.24 -34.55 5.02
N GLY A 258 -13.05 -33.55 5.33
CA GLY A 258 -13.91 -33.60 6.49
C GLY A 258 -14.98 -32.53 6.44
N GLU A 259 -16.13 -32.86 7.04
CA GLU A 259 -17.37 -32.12 6.89
C GLU A 259 -17.82 -31.53 8.22
N VAL A 260 -18.14 -30.24 8.23
CA VAL A 260 -18.79 -29.56 9.35
C VAL A 260 -20.18 -29.11 8.96
N SER A 261 -21.02 -28.86 9.97
CA SER A 261 -22.39 -28.39 9.77
C SER A 261 -22.46 -26.95 9.25
N ASP A 262 -23.61 -26.59 8.69
CA ASP A 262 -23.91 -25.21 8.30
C ASP A 262 -23.78 -24.22 9.44
N GLU A 263 -24.26 -24.58 10.63
CA GLU A 263 -24.13 -23.74 11.82
C GLU A 263 -22.65 -23.48 12.19
N SER A 264 -21.79 -24.49 12.02
CA SER A 264 -20.35 -24.35 12.32
C SER A 264 -19.67 -23.43 11.31
N MET A 265 -20.04 -23.55 10.03
CA MET A 265 -19.56 -22.65 8.98
C MET A 265 -20.09 -21.22 9.18
N GLU A 266 -21.36 -21.06 9.52
CA GLU A 266 -21.97 -19.75 9.79
C GLU A 266 -21.25 -19.04 10.95
N LYS A 267 -20.97 -19.75 12.06
CA LYS A 267 -20.17 -19.21 13.18
C LYS A 267 -18.77 -18.76 12.75
N ALA A 268 -18.10 -19.53 11.91
CA ALA A 268 -16.78 -19.16 11.37
C ALA A 268 -16.86 -17.91 10.47
N THR A 269 -17.95 -17.75 9.72
CA THR A 269 -18.16 -16.61 8.81
C THR A 269 -18.78 -15.37 9.46
N ASP A 270 -19.49 -15.50 10.58
CA ASP A 270 -20.01 -14.36 11.36
C ASP A 270 -18.87 -13.52 11.97
N LEU A 271 -17.70 -14.12 12.16
CA LEU A 271 -16.46 -13.42 12.53
C LEU A 271 -15.86 -12.63 11.34
N ARG A 272 -16.28 -12.90 10.08
CA ARG A 272 -15.81 -12.25 8.85
C ARG A 272 -16.89 -12.18 7.76
N LYS A 273 -17.72 -11.12 7.80
CA LYS A 273 -18.76 -10.83 6.78
C LYS A 273 -18.21 -10.73 5.33
N ASP A 274 -16.90 -10.61 5.13
CA ASP A 274 -16.22 -10.59 3.83
C ASP A 274 -15.84 -11.97 3.28
N MET A 275 -15.84 -13.02 4.12
CA MET A 275 -15.70 -14.40 3.69
C MET A 275 -17.03 -14.92 3.14
N THR A 276 -17.25 -14.73 1.85
CA THR A 276 -18.32 -15.46 1.16
C THR A 276 -17.98 -16.96 1.22
N PRO A 277 -18.82 -17.85 1.80
CA PRO A 277 -18.52 -19.28 2.02
C PRO A 277 -18.27 -20.13 0.75
N ALA A 278 -18.15 -19.50 -0.42
CA ALA A 278 -17.97 -20.18 -1.68
C ALA A 278 -17.21 -19.27 -2.68
N LYS A 279 -15.91 -19.09 -2.49
CA LYS A 279 -15.06 -18.97 -3.68
C LYS A 279 -14.87 -20.39 -4.20
N ALA A 280 -15.80 -20.82 -5.07
CA ALA A 280 -15.67 -22.06 -5.83
C ALA A 280 -14.26 -22.11 -6.45
N GLY A 281 -13.42 -23.00 -5.92
CA GLY A 281 -11.99 -23.06 -6.25
C GLY A 281 -11.14 -23.66 -5.12
N TYR A 282 -11.38 -23.28 -3.87
CA TYR A 282 -10.52 -23.65 -2.74
C TYR A 282 -11.03 -24.89 -2.01
N THR A 283 -10.97 -26.08 -2.63
CA THR A 283 -11.16 -27.42 -1.98
C THR A 283 -12.31 -27.64 -0.98
N ILE A 284 -13.21 -26.66 -0.84
CA ILE A 284 -14.35 -26.57 0.07
C ILE A 284 -15.58 -26.64 -0.80
N GLU A 285 -16.43 -27.61 -0.54
CA GLU A 285 -17.69 -27.80 -1.23
C GLU A 285 -18.87 -27.78 -0.27
N LYS A 286 -19.98 -27.19 -0.71
CA LYS A 286 -21.27 -27.30 -0.01
C LYS A 286 -21.81 -28.72 -0.23
N THR A 287 -22.12 -29.42 0.85
CA THR A 287 -22.76 -30.74 0.85
C THR A 287 -24.22 -30.62 1.34
N GLU A 288 -24.93 -31.75 1.40
CA GLU A 288 -26.26 -31.77 2.04
C GLU A 288 -26.19 -31.61 3.58
N GLY A 289 -25.07 -32.02 4.21
CA GLY A 289 -24.86 -31.97 5.65
C GLY A 289 -24.13 -30.72 6.16
N GLY A 290 -23.45 -30.01 5.27
CA GLY A 290 -22.91 -28.68 5.52
C GLY A 290 -21.82 -28.30 4.53
N TYR A 291 -20.58 -28.21 5.00
CA TYR A 291 -19.41 -27.85 4.21
C TYR A 291 -18.29 -28.88 4.39
N ARG A 292 -17.78 -29.42 3.29
CA ARG A 292 -16.63 -30.32 3.28
C ARG A 292 -15.39 -29.60 2.82
N ALA A 293 -14.36 -29.56 3.66
CA ALA A 293 -13.01 -29.16 3.26
C ALA A 293 -12.21 -30.40 2.84
N SER A 294 -11.37 -30.26 1.82
CA SER A 294 -10.48 -31.31 1.33
C SER A 294 -9.06 -30.79 1.18
N MET A 295 -8.07 -31.66 1.26
CA MET A 295 -6.68 -31.34 0.93
C MET A 295 -5.92 -32.56 0.45
N LEU A 296 -4.77 -32.30 -0.18
CA LEU A 296 -3.78 -33.31 -0.45
C LEU A 296 -2.65 -33.21 0.56
N VAL A 297 -2.16 -34.35 1.04
CA VAL A 297 -0.97 -34.45 1.90
C VAL A 297 -0.01 -35.47 1.30
N ASP A 298 1.22 -35.11 0.97
CA ASP A 298 2.18 -36.07 0.43
C ASP A 298 2.92 -36.85 1.53
N GLU A 299 3.68 -37.88 1.14
CA GLU A 299 4.45 -38.71 2.08
C GLU A 299 5.57 -38.00 2.86
N TYR A 300 5.86 -36.74 2.52
CA TYR A 300 6.83 -35.89 3.20
C TYR A 300 6.13 -34.85 4.10
N GLY A 301 4.79 -34.84 4.11
CA GLY A 301 3.97 -33.96 4.96
C GLY A 301 3.65 -32.60 4.33
N HIS A 302 3.95 -32.40 3.05
CA HIS A 302 3.51 -31.20 2.33
C HIS A 302 1.99 -31.22 2.16
N THR A 303 1.37 -30.04 2.16
CA THR A 303 -0.07 -29.89 2.03
C THR A 303 -0.43 -29.00 0.84
N ARG A 304 -1.49 -29.35 0.09
CA ARG A 304 -2.09 -28.50 -0.95
C ARG A 304 -3.59 -28.33 -0.70
N VAL A 305 -4.05 -27.08 -0.71
CA VAL A 305 -5.44 -26.70 -0.41
C VAL A 305 -6.09 -25.86 -1.51
N GLU A 306 -5.31 -25.46 -2.50
CA GLU A 306 -5.71 -24.62 -3.62
C GLU A 306 -6.53 -25.40 -4.64
N ASP A 307 -6.21 -26.68 -4.82
CA ASP A 307 -6.94 -27.63 -5.67
C ASP A 307 -6.62 -29.08 -5.25
N LEU A 308 -7.28 -30.05 -5.88
CA LEU A 308 -7.04 -31.49 -5.69
C LEU A 308 -6.32 -32.12 -6.91
N ASP A 309 -5.52 -31.35 -7.67
CA ASP A 309 -4.73 -31.87 -8.78
C ASP A 309 -3.47 -32.58 -8.26
N LYS A 310 -3.61 -33.89 -8.05
CA LYS A 310 -2.54 -34.76 -7.55
C LYS A 310 -1.28 -34.75 -8.42
N GLU A 311 -1.42 -34.62 -9.75
CA GLU A 311 -0.25 -34.61 -10.65
C GLU A 311 0.46 -33.26 -10.57
N ALA A 312 -0.28 -32.15 -10.58
CA ALA A 312 0.32 -30.83 -10.39
C ALA A 312 1.03 -30.73 -9.03
N PHE A 313 0.40 -31.23 -7.97
CA PHE A 313 1.00 -31.29 -6.63
C PHE A 313 2.27 -32.14 -6.61
N ARG A 314 2.21 -33.35 -7.17
CA ARG A 314 3.40 -34.22 -7.27
C ARG A 314 4.53 -33.55 -8.05
N LEU A 315 4.23 -32.89 -9.17
CA LEU A 315 5.23 -32.22 -10.01
C LEU A 315 5.86 -31.01 -9.31
N GLU A 316 5.09 -30.28 -8.51
CA GLU A 316 5.57 -29.15 -7.71
C GLU A 316 6.64 -29.60 -6.70
N TYR A 317 6.41 -30.73 -6.01
CA TYR A 317 7.31 -31.22 -4.96
C TYR A 317 8.29 -32.30 -5.43
N LEU A 318 8.23 -32.73 -6.71
CA LEU A 318 9.12 -33.78 -7.25
C LEU A 318 10.61 -33.44 -7.11
N ASN A 319 10.95 -32.16 -7.16
CA ASN A 319 12.31 -31.66 -7.03
C ASN A 319 12.55 -30.92 -5.69
N TRP A 320 11.58 -30.94 -4.78
CA TRP A 320 11.75 -30.30 -3.48
C TRP A 320 12.70 -31.15 -2.64
N VAL A 321 13.80 -30.53 -2.20
CA VAL A 321 14.75 -31.18 -1.30
C VAL A 321 14.40 -30.74 0.11
N GLU A 322 14.08 -31.72 0.97
CA GLU A 322 13.78 -31.43 2.36
C GLU A 322 15.01 -30.81 3.03
N PRO A 323 14.90 -29.55 3.50
CA PRO A 323 16.07 -28.84 3.92
C PRO A 323 16.62 -29.42 5.22
N VAL A 324 17.94 -29.52 5.30
CA VAL A 324 18.62 -30.24 6.37
C VAL A 324 18.87 -29.29 7.55
N GLN A 325 18.48 -29.73 8.75
CA GLN A 325 18.77 -29.06 10.00
C GLN A 325 19.48 -30.03 10.95
N LYS A 326 20.77 -29.79 11.22
CA LYS A 326 21.60 -30.60 12.15
C LYS A 326 21.95 -29.86 13.44
N ILE A 327 21.77 -28.54 13.48
CA ILE A 327 21.92 -27.72 14.69
C ILE A 327 20.60 -27.06 15.08
N THR A 328 20.43 -26.82 16.37
CA THR A 328 19.29 -26.10 16.92
C THR A 328 19.41 -24.62 16.62
N MET A 329 18.28 -23.90 16.69
CA MET A 329 18.30 -22.45 16.56
C MET A 329 19.12 -21.81 17.70
N ARG A 330 19.14 -22.42 18.89
CA ARG A 330 19.99 -21.96 20.01
C ARG A 330 21.47 -22.08 19.69
N GLN A 331 21.90 -23.21 19.13
CA GLN A 331 23.28 -23.39 18.67
C GLN A 331 23.64 -22.40 17.56
N ALA A 332 22.69 -22.06 16.68
CA ALA A 332 22.91 -21.05 15.65
C ALA A 332 23.11 -19.65 16.25
N LEU A 333 22.32 -19.28 17.27
CA LEU A 333 22.50 -18.03 18.01
C LEU A 333 23.88 -17.99 18.69
N ASP A 334 24.30 -19.06 19.37
CA ASP A 334 25.62 -19.12 20.01
C ASP A 334 26.76 -18.90 18.99
N LEU A 335 26.63 -19.47 17.78
CA LEU A 335 27.57 -19.24 16.68
C LEU A 335 27.56 -17.79 16.21
N ALA A 336 26.38 -17.19 16.08
CA ALA A 336 26.23 -15.79 15.68
C ALA A 336 26.83 -14.83 16.72
N GLU A 337 26.56 -15.05 18.01
CA GLU A 337 27.15 -14.29 19.09
C GLU A 337 28.68 -14.39 19.09
N ALA A 338 29.23 -15.59 18.94
CA ALA A 338 30.67 -15.81 18.90
C ALA A 338 31.33 -15.09 17.71
N GLU A 339 30.66 -15.10 16.55
CA GLU A 339 31.12 -14.41 15.34
C GLU A 339 31.15 -12.89 15.55
N VAL A 340 30.08 -12.29 16.06
CA VAL A 340 30.04 -10.83 16.25
C VAL A 340 31.03 -10.35 17.32
N LYS A 341 31.24 -11.14 18.40
CA LYS A 341 32.29 -10.88 19.39
C LYS A 341 33.68 -10.89 18.74
N THR A 342 33.95 -11.91 17.93
CA THR A 342 35.27 -12.13 17.33
C THR A 342 35.59 -11.13 16.23
N LYS A 343 34.63 -10.87 15.32
CA LYS A 343 34.84 -10.06 14.12
C LYS A 343 34.68 -8.55 14.38
N TYR A 344 33.75 -8.16 15.25
CA TYR A 344 33.40 -6.76 15.49
C TYR A 344 33.75 -6.25 16.89
N GLY A 345 34.28 -7.10 17.78
CA GLY A 345 34.69 -6.70 19.13
C GLY A 345 33.50 -6.39 20.05
N VAL A 346 32.33 -6.93 19.77
CA VAL A 346 31.13 -6.82 20.60
C VAL A 346 31.36 -7.55 21.93
N THR A 347 30.89 -6.98 23.04
CA THR A 347 31.01 -7.60 24.37
C THR A 347 29.72 -8.33 24.78
N ASP A 348 29.80 -9.24 25.75
CA ASP A 348 28.60 -9.91 26.32
C ASP A 348 27.60 -8.90 26.89
N ALA A 349 28.10 -7.78 27.45
CA ALA A 349 27.25 -6.71 27.95
C ALA A 349 26.42 -6.07 26.84
N ASN A 350 27.01 -5.88 25.65
CA ASN A 350 26.28 -5.34 24.50
C ASN A 350 25.19 -6.30 24.02
N LEU A 351 25.50 -7.58 23.89
CA LEU A 351 24.52 -8.57 23.42
C LEU A 351 23.33 -8.72 24.37
N LYS A 352 23.55 -8.58 25.69
CA LYS A 352 22.47 -8.63 26.68
C LYS A 352 21.46 -7.48 26.54
N GLU A 353 21.93 -6.34 26.03
CA GLU A 353 21.11 -5.15 25.76
C GLU A 353 20.48 -5.16 24.36
N TRP A 354 20.77 -6.18 23.54
CA TRP A 354 20.21 -6.32 22.21
C TRP A 354 19.15 -7.41 22.16
N PHE A 355 18.26 -7.24 21.19
CA PHE A 355 17.30 -8.24 20.74
C PHE A 355 17.85 -8.93 19.49
N TYR A 356 17.25 -10.06 19.12
CA TYR A 356 17.62 -10.78 17.92
C TYR A 356 16.42 -11.37 17.18
N ASP A 357 16.53 -11.38 15.85
CA ASP A 357 15.54 -11.98 14.95
C ASP A 357 16.14 -13.12 14.14
N PHE A 358 15.38 -14.21 13.98
CA PHE A 358 15.70 -15.28 13.04
C PHE A 358 14.96 -15.08 11.72
N ILE A 359 15.70 -14.82 10.66
CA ILE A 359 15.15 -14.58 9.32
C ILE A 359 15.59 -15.70 8.40
N TYR A 360 14.63 -16.45 7.87
CA TYR A 360 14.89 -17.47 6.86
C TYR A 360 15.36 -16.82 5.55
N MET A 361 16.49 -17.30 5.02
CA MET A 361 17.13 -16.76 3.82
C MET A 361 17.16 -17.76 2.64
N GLY A 362 16.60 -18.95 2.81
CA GLY A 362 16.59 -20.00 1.78
C GLY A 362 17.40 -21.23 2.16
N THR A 363 17.78 -22.01 1.15
CA THR A 363 18.58 -23.24 1.29
C THR A 363 19.99 -23.05 0.74
N GLY A 364 20.99 -23.51 1.49
CA GLY A 364 22.40 -23.41 1.17
C GLY A 364 23.04 -24.74 0.78
N ALA A 365 24.35 -24.84 0.98
CA ALA A 365 25.09 -26.08 0.76
C ALA A 365 24.56 -27.23 1.66
N GLU A 366 24.63 -28.47 1.15
CA GLU A 366 24.04 -29.66 1.77
C GLU A 366 22.53 -29.53 2.02
N ASP A 367 21.86 -28.70 1.21
CA ASP A 367 20.43 -28.39 1.33
C ASP A 367 20.07 -27.83 2.71
N GLY A 368 21.03 -27.22 3.41
CA GLY A 368 20.83 -26.71 4.75
C GLY A 368 19.99 -25.46 4.77
N LEU A 369 19.07 -25.36 5.74
CA LEU A 369 18.38 -24.08 6.00
C LEU A 369 19.42 -23.00 6.30
N LEU A 370 19.27 -21.83 5.68
CA LEU A 370 20.07 -20.65 5.97
C LEU A 370 19.22 -19.70 6.81
N TYR A 371 19.65 -19.46 8.04
CA TYR A 371 19.05 -18.45 8.91
C TYR A 371 20.00 -17.29 9.10
N ARG A 372 19.49 -16.08 8.83
CA ARG A 372 20.13 -14.85 9.23
C ARG A 372 19.66 -14.50 10.63
N ILE A 373 20.60 -14.32 11.54
CA ILE A 373 20.37 -13.85 12.90
C ILE A 373 20.77 -12.38 12.92
N ASP A 374 19.78 -11.52 13.03
CA ASP A 374 19.98 -10.09 13.08
C ASP A 374 19.94 -9.61 14.53
N PHE A 375 20.94 -8.83 14.96
CA PHE A 375 20.98 -8.19 16.26
C PHE A 375 20.53 -6.74 16.15
N HIS A 376 19.68 -6.27 17.06
CA HIS A 376 19.13 -4.91 17.05
C HIS A 376 18.96 -4.36 18.47
N THR A 377 18.95 -3.04 18.61
CA THR A 377 18.85 -2.35 19.93
C THR A 377 17.41 -2.17 20.43
N HIS A 378 16.43 -2.43 19.57
CA HIS A 378 15.04 -2.03 19.77
C HIS A 378 14.08 -3.12 19.35
N TYR A 379 12.99 -3.32 20.10
CA TYR A 379 12.09 -4.46 19.84
C TYR A 379 11.26 -4.32 18.54
N ASP A 380 10.68 -3.16 18.22
CA ASP A 380 9.72 -3.08 17.08
C ASP A 380 9.72 -1.75 16.28
N VAL A 381 9.53 -0.59 16.93
CA VAL A 381 9.12 0.65 16.20
C VAL A 381 10.26 1.33 15.42
N ALA A 382 11.51 1.06 15.76
CA ALA A 382 12.67 1.58 15.03
C ALA A 382 13.86 0.62 15.15
N VAL A 383 13.71 -0.60 14.64
CA VAL A 383 14.74 -1.65 14.69
C VAL A 383 16.07 -1.13 14.11
N GLU A 384 16.96 -0.67 14.98
CA GLU A 384 18.32 -0.27 14.62
C GLU A 384 19.20 -1.52 14.66
N LEU A 385 19.08 -2.30 13.60
CA LEU A 385 19.90 -3.47 13.35
C LEU A 385 21.39 -3.07 13.39
N GLN A 386 22.14 -3.76 14.25
CA GLN A 386 23.56 -3.57 14.53
C GLN A 386 24.42 -4.50 13.68
N TYR A 387 24.10 -5.80 13.69
CA TYR A 387 24.86 -6.85 13.00
C TYR A 387 23.93 -7.93 12.46
N GLY A 388 24.34 -8.64 11.42
CA GLY A 388 23.64 -9.81 10.90
C GLY A 388 24.61 -10.95 10.67
N VAL A 389 24.24 -12.17 11.02
CA VAL A 389 25.06 -13.38 10.82
C VAL A 389 24.25 -14.45 10.11
N LEU A 390 24.73 -14.95 8.98
CA LEU A 390 24.11 -16.05 8.25
C LEU A 390 24.71 -17.37 8.73
N VAL A 391 23.87 -18.27 9.24
CA VAL A 391 24.25 -19.59 9.71
C VAL A 391 23.60 -20.66 8.86
N ASN A 392 24.39 -21.64 8.42
CA ASN A 392 23.91 -22.84 7.77
C ASN A 392 23.59 -23.92 8.79
N MET A 393 22.31 -24.26 8.88
CA MET A 393 21.80 -25.16 9.90
C MET A 393 22.17 -26.63 9.66
N ALA A 394 22.56 -27.02 8.44
CA ALA A 394 23.02 -28.37 8.16
C ALA A 394 24.49 -28.59 8.54
N THR A 395 25.32 -27.56 8.40
CA THR A 395 26.77 -27.66 8.62
C THR A 395 27.20 -27.09 9.97
N GLY A 396 26.37 -26.26 10.60
CA GLY A 396 26.70 -25.53 11.82
C GLY A 396 27.82 -24.51 11.61
N LYS A 397 27.86 -23.89 10.42
CA LYS A 397 28.88 -22.90 10.04
C LYS A 397 28.26 -21.53 9.79
N VAL A 398 29.02 -20.50 10.12
CA VAL A 398 28.76 -19.14 9.68
C VAL A 398 29.16 -19.01 8.21
N GLU A 399 28.20 -18.69 7.35
CA GLU A 399 28.38 -18.51 5.91
C GLU A 399 28.76 -17.07 5.56
N GLY A 400 28.42 -16.12 6.42
CA GLY A 400 28.76 -14.71 6.28
C GLY A 400 28.27 -13.90 7.47
N SER A 401 28.89 -12.75 7.69
CA SER A 401 28.49 -11.84 8.77
C SER A 401 28.74 -10.40 8.35
N VAL A 402 27.84 -9.50 8.76
CA VAL A 402 27.87 -8.10 8.34
C VAL A 402 27.58 -7.15 9.50
N SER A 403 28.32 -6.04 9.56
CA SER A 403 27.93 -4.90 10.37
C SER A 403 26.90 -4.09 9.60
N TYR A 404 25.88 -3.61 10.29
CA TYR A 404 24.88 -2.71 9.75
C TYR A 404 25.14 -1.24 10.12
N LEU A 405 26.19 -0.97 10.89
CA LEU A 405 26.57 0.37 11.31
C LEU A 405 27.21 1.17 10.17
N GLU A 406 26.80 2.43 10.02
CA GLU A 406 27.30 3.32 8.98
C GLU A 406 28.83 3.50 9.06
N LYS A 407 29.37 3.61 10.28
CA LYS A 407 30.82 3.76 10.52
C LYS A 407 31.66 2.58 10.00
N ASP A 408 31.05 1.42 9.82
CA ASP A 408 31.72 0.20 9.37
C ASP A 408 31.54 -0.03 7.85
N ARG A 409 30.83 0.87 7.15
CA ARG A 409 30.58 0.78 5.70
C ARG A 409 31.84 1.08 4.90
N THR A 410 32.09 0.28 3.87
CA THR A 410 33.09 0.61 2.84
C THR A 410 32.65 1.85 2.04
N LEU A 411 33.59 2.45 1.29
CA LEU A 411 33.31 3.63 0.50
C LEU A 411 32.23 3.38 -0.57
N GLU A 412 32.25 2.19 -1.19
CA GLU A 412 31.26 1.75 -2.17
C GLU A 412 29.87 1.68 -1.55
N TRP A 413 29.74 1.15 -0.33
CA TRP A 413 28.45 1.12 0.36
C TRP A 413 27.98 2.50 0.81
N GLN A 414 28.89 3.40 1.22
CA GLN A 414 28.52 4.79 1.52
C GLN A 414 28.03 5.55 0.27
N LEU A 415 28.54 5.19 -0.91
CA LEU A 415 28.02 5.67 -2.18
C LEU A 415 26.64 5.10 -2.47
N LEU A 416 26.45 3.79 -2.32
CA LEU A 416 25.18 3.11 -2.55
C LEU A 416 24.08 3.59 -1.61
N GLU A 417 24.36 3.75 -0.31
CA GLU A 417 23.37 4.27 0.65
C GLU A 417 22.98 5.72 0.34
N PHE A 418 23.94 6.56 -0.07
CA PHE A 418 23.64 7.91 -0.55
C PHE A 418 22.76 7.89 -1.81
N ALA A 419 23.07 7.00 -2.76
CA ALA A 419 22.30 6.87 -3.99
C ALA A 419 20.88 6.34 -3.72
N ALA A 420 20.74 5.36 -2.83
CA ALA A 420 19.46 4.81 -2.42
C ALA A 420 18.58 5.84 -1.72
N ASP A 421 19.16 6.60 -0.78
CA ASP A 421 18.48 7.70 -0.09
C ASP A 421 18.04 8.78 -1.07
N THR A 422 18.93 9.21 -1.97
CA THR A 422 18.60 10.23 -2.98
C THR A 422 17.52 9.72 -3.94
N GLU A 423 17.58 8.45 -4.35
CA GLU A 423 16.59 7.83 -5.22
C GLU A 423 15.21 7.71 -4.58
N GLN A 424 15.14 7.37 -3.29
CA GLN A 424 13.86 7.30 -2.56
C GLN A 424 13.13 8.65 -2.59
N HIS A 425 13.86 9.76 -2.48
CA HIS A 425 13.28 11.11 -2.40
C HIS A 425 13.12 11.80 -3.77
N SER A 426 14.00 11.50 -4.73
CA SER A 426 14.08 12.24 -6.01
C SER A 426 13.76 11.38 -7.24
N GLY A 427 13.54 10.07 -7.06
CA GLY A 427 13.45 9.12 -8.18
C GLY A 427 14.80 8.84 -8.81
N TRP A 428 14.80 8.39 -10.06
CA TRP A 428 16.04 7.97 -10.72
C TRP A 428 17.01 9.11 -10.98
N TYR A 429 18.27 8.77 -11.28
CA TYR A 429 19.40 9.69 -11.34
C TYR A 429 19.14 10.98 -12.14
N ILE A 430 18.43 10.90 -13.27
CA ILE A 430 18.16 12.06 -14.13
C ILE A 430 17.31 13.14 -13.46
N ASN A 431 16.50 12.76 -12.47
CA ASN A 431 15.65 13.68 -11.71
C ASN A 431 16.39 14.31 -10.52
N TRP A 432 17.64 13.91 -10.26
CA TRP A 432 18.40 14.44 -9.14
C TRP A 432 18.82 15.89 -9.40
N SER A 433 18.85 16.69 -8.34
CA SER A 433 19.32 18.07 -8.45
C SER A 433 20.81 18.11 -8.83
N PRO A 434 21.29 19.19 -9.48
CA PRO A 434 22.70 19.35 -9.80
C PRO A 434 23.62 19.16 -8.58
N GLU A 435 23.22 19.62 -7.40
CA GLU A 435 23.98 19.45 -6.15
C GLU A 435 24.13 17.98 -5.77
N LYS A 436 23.04 17.20 -5.87
CA LYS A 436 23.06 15.76 -5.59
C LYS A 436 23.88 14.98 -6.62
N LYS A 437 23.82 15.36 -7.89
CA LYS A 437 24.69 14.79 -8.94
C LYS A 437 26.18 15.07 -8.64
N GLN A 438 26.53 16.27 -8.19
CA GLN A 438 27.91 16.59 -7.79
C GLN A 438 28.35 15.86 -6.51
N GLU A 439 27.44 15.67 -5.55
CA GLU A 439 27.69 14.87 -4.35
C GLU A 439 27.98 13.40 -4.72
N LEU A 440 27.23 12.82 -5.67
CA LEU A 440 27.51 11.49 -6.23
C LEU A 440 28.90 11.45 -6.86
N VAL A 441 29.25 12.43 -7.71
CA VAL A 441 30.56 12.53 -8.36
C VAL A 441 31.70 12.59 -7.34
N SER A 442 31.52 13.31 -6.23
CA SER A 442 32.49 13.35 -5.13
C SER A 442 32.68 11.97 -4.48
N LYS A 443 31.59 11.22 -4.28
CA LYS A 443 31.63 9.83 -3.76
C LYS A 443 32.28 8.86 -4.76
N ILE A 444 31.97 8.98 -6.06
CA ILE A 444 32.63 8.22 -7.15
C ILE A 444 34.15 8.45 -7.11
N ARG A 445 34.57 9.71 -6.99
CA ARG A 445 35.99 10.07 -6.87
C ARG A 445 36.62 9.44 -5.62
N THR A 446 35.94 9.50 -4.49
CA THR A 446 36.42 8.95 -3.21
C THR A 446 36.59 7.43 -3.29
N CYS A 447 35.71 6.74 -4.01
CA CYS A 447 35.84 5.31 -4.31
C CYS A 447 36.96 4.98 -5.32
N GLY A 448 37.61 5.98 -5.93
CA GLY A 448 38.66 5.78 -6.93
C GLY A 448 38.14 5.23 -8.27
N LEU A 449 36.84 5.33 -8.54
CA LEU A 449 36.23 4.82 -9.76
C LEU A 449 36.65 5.68 -10.96
N GLN A 450 37.12 5.03 -12.02
CA GLN A 450 37.54 5.69 -13.26
C GLN A 450 38.57 6.83 -13.00
N ALA A 451 39.58 6.57 -12.16
CA ALA A 451 40.53 7.59 -11.68
C ALA A 451 41.24 8.40 -12.79
N ASP A 452 41.48 7.79 -13.95
CA ASP A 452 42.16 8.42 -15.10
C ASP A 452 41.20 9.07 -16.11
N HIS A 453 39.89 9.10 -15.82
CA HIS A 453 38.90 9.59 -16.76
C HIS A 453 39.01 11.10 -17.03
N ALA A 454 38.80 11.50 -18.29
CA ALA A 454 38.99 12.89 -18.75
C ALA A 454 38.10 13.92 -18.01
N TYR A 455 36.98 13.46 -17.46
CA TYR A 455 36.05 14.28 -16.67
C TYR A 455 36.74 14.98 -15.49
N TRP A 456 37.70 14.33 -14.83
CA TRP A 456 38.38 14.86 -13.64
C TRP A 456 39.23 16.10 -13.91
N TRP A 457 39.59 16.36 -15.17
CA TRP A 457 40.40 17.50 -15.59
C TRP A 457 39.55 18.69 -16.09
N LYS A 458 38.22 18.57 -16.06
CA LYS A 458 37.30 19.66 -16.43
C LYS A 458 37.16 20.64 -15.28
N THR A 459 37.34 21.93 -15.55
CA THR A 459 37.23 22.99 -14.52
C THR A 459 35.77 23.27 -14.12
N ASN A 460 34.84 23.19 -15.06
CA ASN A 460 33.39 23.43 -14.87
C ASN A 460 32.60 22.51 -15.82
N PRO A 461 32.45 21.21 -15.50
CA PRO A 461 31.68 20.30 -16.34
C PRO A 461 30.22 20.75 -16.41
N THR A 462 29.60 20.65 -17.59
CA THR A 462 28.14 20.85 -17.72
C THR A 462 27.37 19.70 -17.08
N GLU A 463 26.08 19.88 -16.85
CA GLU A 463 25.22 18.79 -16.36
C GLU A 463 25.21 17.61 -17.33
N GLN A 464 25.10 17.87 -18.65
CA GLN A 464 25.17 16.84 -19.68
C GLN A 464 26.51 16.06 -19.66
N GLU A 465 27.63 16.75 -19.42
CA GLU A 465 28.94 16.10 -19.28
C GLU A 465 29.03 15.26 -17.99
N THR A 466 28.34 15.70 -16.92
CA THR A 466 28.23 14.96 -15.66
C THR A 466 27.39 13.71 -15.82
N ASP A 467 26.22 13.83 -16.46
CA ASP A 467 25.33 12.71 -16.75
C ASP A 467 26.01 11.67 -17.64
N ALA A 468 26.73 12.11 -18.68
CA ALA A 468 27.50 11.23 -19.54
C ALA A 468 28.60 10.48 -18.77
N PHE A 469 29.31 11.18 -17.87
CA PHE A 469 30.35 10.56 -17.05
C PHE A 469 29.77 9.53 -16.08
N VAL A 470 28.73 9.89 -15.32
CA VAL A 470 28.11 8.99 -14.34
C VAL A 470 27.51 7.77 -15.04
N ALA A 471 26.83 7.97 -16.17
CA ALA A 471 26.29 6.88 -16.98
C ALA A 471 27.40 5.94 -17.48
N GLU A 472 28.56 6.47 -17.89
CA GLU A 472 29.72 5.65 -18.29
C GLU A 472 30.30 4.86 -17.10
N VAL A 473 30.43 5.48 -15.93
CA VAL A 473 30.93 4.82 -14.70
C VAL A 473 30.11 3.59 -14.36
N PHE A 474 28.78 3.68 -14.50
CA PHE A 474 27.84 2.62 -14.09
C PHE A 474 27.27 1.80 -15.26
N GLY A 475 27.99 1.74 -16.38
CA GLY A 475 27.62 0.84 -17.50
C GLY A 475 26.30 1.18 -18.21
N ALA A 476 25.81 2.41 -18.05
CA ALA A 476 24.60 2.94 -18.67
C ALA A 476 24.93 3.99 -19.75
N LYS A 477 26.10 3.89 -20.41
CA LYS A 477 26.59 4.86 -21.40
C LYS A 477 25.50 5.20 -22.44
N GLY A 478 25.12 6.47 -22.51
CA GLY A 478 24.07 6.96 -23.41
C GLY A 478 22.64 6.89 -22.87
N TYR A 479 22.43 6.38 -21.64
CA TYR A 479 21.13 6.17 -20.99
C TYR A 479 21.12 6.62 -19.53
N ALA A 480 21.55 7.86 -19.27
CA ALA A 480 21.59 8.42 -17.91
C ALA A 480 20.20 8.44 -17.25
N SER A 481 19.12 8.53 -18.02
CA SER A 481 17.75 8.48 -17.49
C SER A 481 17.36 7.13 -16.91
N THR A 482 18.00 6.04 -17.34
CA THR A 482 17.73 4.69 -16.84
C THR A 482 18.50 4.34 -15.58
N LEU A 483 19.47 5.19 -15.20
CA LEU A 483 20.39 4.89 -14.11
C LEU A 483 19.69 4.96 -12.75
N ASN A 484 19.77 3.87 -12.01
CA ASN A 484 19.27 3.72 -10.65
C ASN A 484 20.29 3.03 -9.74
N VAL A 485 19.99 2.90 -8.46
CA VAL A 485 20.89 2.29 -7.47
C VAL A 485 21.20 0.82 -7.77
N LYS A 486 20.31 0.07 -8.44
CA LYS A 486 20.58 -1.34 -8.79
C LYS A 486 21.65 -1.44 -9.88
N ASP A 487 21.67 -0.51 -10.84
CA ASP A 487 22.76 -0.41 -11.82
C ASP A 487 24.09 -0.07 -11.15
N MET A 488 24.06 0.89 -10.21
CA MET A 488 25.24 1.25 -9.42
C MET A 488 25.75 0.05 -8.61
N MET A 489 24.83 -0.67 -7.96
CA MET A 489 25.12 -1.85 -7.17
C MET A 489 25.68 -2.98 -8.02
N ARG A 490 25.17 -3.22 -9.23
CA ARG A 490 25.73 -4.22 -10.15
C ARG A 490 27.13 -3.86 -10.60
N THR A 491 27.38 -2.59 -10.87
CA THR A 491 28.72 -2.11 -11.25
C THR A 491 29.72 -2.28 -10.10
N LEU A 492 29.31 -1.95 -8.87
CA LEU A 492 30.20 -1.95 -7.70
C LEU A 492 30.39 -3.33 -7.08
N LEU A 493 29.33 -4.14 -7.05
CA LEU A 493 29.31 -5.42 -6.33
C LEU A 493 29.24 -6.65 -7.26
N GLY A 494 29.05 -6.44 -8.56
CA GLY A 494 28.82 -7.49 -9.54
C GLY A 494 27.36 -7.95 -9.66
N GLU A 495 27.15 -8.92 -10.55
CA GLU A 495 25.87 -9.60 -10.75
C GLU A 495 25.38 -10.24 -9.44
N GLU A 496 24.06 -10.22 -9.22
CA GLU A 496 23.45 -10.67 -7.96
C GLU A 496 23.83 -12.11 -7.60
N GLU A 497 23.84 -13.00 -8.59
CA GLU A 497 24.24 -14.41 -8.45
C GLU A 497 25.70 -14.62 -8.03
N ASN A 498 26.56 -13.61 -8.22
CA ASN A 498 27.99 -13.67 -7.94
C ASN A 498 28.39 -12.83 -6.71
N ARG A 499 27.44 -12.18 -6.04
CA ARG A 499 27.72 -11.37 -4.83
C ARG A 499 28.11 -12.28 -3.68
N SER A 500 29.00 -11.77 -2.81
CA SER A 500 29.23 -12.42 -1.52
C SER A 500 27.96 -12.38 -0.68
N VAL A 501 27.87 -13.32 0.27
CA VAL A 501 26.76 -13.39 1.23
C VAL A 501 26.57 -12.06 1.96
N GLU A 502 27.65 -11.42 2.40
CA GLU A 502 27.61 -10.14 3.11
C GLU A 502 27.03 -9.03 2.24
N ASN A 503 27.45 -8.95 0.97
CA ASN A 503 26.94 -7.96 0.03
C ASN A 503 25.46 -8.20 -0.29
N THR A 504 25.03 -9.46 -0.39
CA THR A 504 23.62 -9.82 -0.56
C THR A 504 22.78 -9.41 0.65
N MET A 505 23.27 -9.63 1.87
CA MET A 505 22.59 -9.21 3.10
C MET A 505 22.45 -7.68 3.18
N LEU A 506 23.52 -6.92 2.89
CA LEU A 506 23.48 -5.46 2.86
C LEU A 506 22.57 -4.92 1.75
N ALA A 507 22.63 -5.50 0.56
CA ALA A 507 21.78 -5.13 -0.57
C ALA A 507 20.31 -5.29 -0.21
N ASN A 508 19.92 -6.46 0.28
CA ASN A 508 18.55 -6.75 0.67
C ASN A 508 18.04 -5.79 1.75
N ARG A 509 18.88 -5.46 2.74
CA ARG A 509 18.53 -4.48 3.77
C ARG A 509 18.37 -3.08 3.19
N MET A 510 19.33 -2.60 2.40
CA MET A 510 19.29 -1.28 1.79
C MET A 510 18.05 -1.13 0.91
N LEU A 511 17.78 -2.10 0.03
CA LEU A 511 16.61 -2.08 -0.84
C LEU A 511 15.30 -2.04 -0.03
N ARG A 512 15.17 -2.81 1.06
CA ARG A 512 14.00 -2.73 1.94
C ARG A 512 13.90 -1.39 2.68
N LYS A 513 15.01 -0.92 3.28
CA LYS A 513 15.08 0.34 4.04
C LYS A 513 14.62 1.53 3.20
N TYR A 514 15.07 1.59 1.95
CA TYR A 514 14.76 2.68 1.02
C TYR A 514 13.56 2.37 0.11
N ASN A 515 12.86 1.25 0.34
CA ASN A 515 11.69 0.81 -0.44
C ASN A 515 11.97 0.70 -1.96
N ILE A 516 13.17 0.26 -2.33
CA ILE A 516 13.64 0.15 -3.71
C ILE A 516 13.34 -1.26 -4.23
N HIS A 517 12.14 -1.44 -4.78
CA HIS A 517 11.75 -2.73 -5.40
C HIS A 517 11.79 -2.73 -6.94
N SER A 518 12.32 -1.68 -7.60
CA SER A 518 12.23 -1.55 -9.05
C SER A 518 12.78 -2.77 -9.78
N GLU A 519 12.02 -3.31 -10.73
CA GLU A 519 12.56 -4.30 -11.66
C GLU A 519 13.71 -3.70 -12.46
N GLU A 520 14.65 -4.56 -12.84
CA GLU A 520 15.78 -4.19 -13.66
C GLU A 520 15.29 -3.78 -15.06
N ASN A 521 15.18 -2.48 -15.34
CA ASN A 521 14.80 -1.97 -16.67
C ASN A 521 15.93 -2.09 -17.71
N THR A 522 17.00 -2.84 -17.42
CA THR A 522 18.05 -3.19 -18.37
C THR A 522 17.52 -3.85 -19.64
N LYS A 523 16.33 -4.47 -19.60
CA LYS A 523 15.64 -5.01 -20.78
C LYS A 523 15.31 -3.95 -21.85
N GLN A 524 15.22 -2.66 -21.50
CA GLN A 524 14.89 -1.57 -22.43
C GLN A 524 16.10 -0.88 -23.07
N ARG A 525 17.34 -1.28 -22.71
CA ARG A 525 18.54 -0.71 -23.35
C ARG A 525 18.69 -1.34 -24.73
N ARG A 526 18.59 -0.55 -25.80
CA ARG A 526 18.95 -1.03 -27.14
C ARG A 526 20.45 -1.32 -27.19
N GLN A 527 20.83 -2.31 -28.00
CA GLN A 527 22.23 -2.62 -28.29
C GLN A 527 22.96 -1.46 -29.01
N ASP A 528 22.23 -0.49 -29.57
CA ASP A 528 22.80 0.65 -30.33
C ASP A 528 23.21 1.85 -29.46
N GLY A 529 22.85 1.88 -28.17
CA GLY A 529 23.46 2.80 -27.20
C GLY A 529 22.91 4.22 -27.14
N HIS A 530 21.72 4.49 -27.71
CA HIS A 530 21.15 5.85 -27.73
C HIS A 530 19.73 5.94 -27.17
N GLU A 531 19.56 6.82 -26.19
CA GLU A 531 18.28 7.33 -25.70
C GLU A 531 17.76 8.43 -26.61
N ILE A 532 16.49 8.37 -27.02
CA ILE A 532 15.88 9.42 -27.82
C ILE A 532 15.72 10.71 -27.00
N SER A 533 15.85 11.88 -27.63
CA SER A 533 15.60 13.17 -26.96
C SER A 533 14.09 13.46 -26.81
N ALA A 534 13.76 14.47 -26.00
CA ALA A 534 12.38 14.98 -25.89
C ALA A 534 11.85 15.48 -27.25
N GLU A 535 12.69 16.13 -28.06
CA GLU A 535 12.35 16.60 -29.40
C GLU A 535 12.11 15.43 -30.36
N GLU A 536 12.89 14.34 -30.23
CA GLU A 536 12.70 13.13 -31.01
C GLU A 536 11.41 12.41 -30.63
N ALA A 537 11.12 12.31 -29.32
CA ALA A 537 9.84 11.78 -28.82
C ALA A 537 8.65 12.58 -29.37
N GLU A 538 8.72 13.91 -29.31
CA GLU A 538 7.71 14.80 -29.87
C GLU A 538 7.52 14.56 -31.37
N LYS A 539 8.62 14.53 -32.13
CA LYS A 539 8.60 14.32 -33.58
C LYS A 539 7.99 12.96 -33.95
N LEU A 540 8.33 11.91 -33.20
CA LEU A 540 7.76 10.57 -33.38
C LEU A 540 6.25 10.58 -33.13
N VAL A 541 5.79 11.22 -32.06
CA VAL A 541 4.36 11.32 -31.76
C VAL A 541 3.62 12.10 -32.84
N ARG A 542 4.14 13.26 -33.28
CA ARG A 542 3.54 14.03 -34.38
C ARG A 542 3.42 13.20 -35.65
N MET A 543 4.48 12.49 -36.01
CA MET A 543 4.51 11.62 -37.19
C MET A 543 3.46 10.50 -37.10
N GLU A 544 3.38 9.79 -35.98
CA GLU A 544 2.44 8.69 -35.81
C GLU A 544 0.99 9.16 -35.67
N VAL A 545 0.74 10.36 -35.15
CA VAL A 545 -0.59 11.01 -35.22
C VAL A 545 -0.93 11.37 -36.67
N CYS A 546 -0.06 12.06 -37.40
CA CYS A 546 -0.33 12.37 -38.81
C CYS A 546 -0.63 11.10 -39.63
N LYS A 547 0.14 10.03 -39.42
CA LYS A 547 -0.06 8.74 -40.07
C LYS A 547 -1.34 8.06 -39.64
N ALA A 548 -1.63 8.01 -38.33
CA ALA A 548 -2.84 7.41 -37.82
C ALA A 548 -4.07 8.13 -38.37
N TRP A 549 -4.10 9.46 -38.44
CA TRP A 549 -5.24 10.25 -38.94
C TRP A 549 -5.21 10.57 -40.45
N GLU A 550 -4.30 9.97 -41.23
CA GLU A 550 -4.17 10.17 -42.68
C GLU A 550 -3.95 11.64 -43.10
N MET A 551 -3.19 12.37 -42.30
CA MET A 551 -2.85 13.79 -42.50
C MET A 551 -1.46 13.97 -43.13
N PRO A 552 -1.18 15.11 -43.78
CA PRO A 552 0.17 15.48 -44.19
C PRO A 552 1.15 15.46 -43.01
N GLY A 553 2.39 15.04 -43.24
CA GLY A 553 3.39 14.88 -42.16
C GLY A 553 3.71 16.16 -41.37
N ASN A 554 3.43 17.33 -41.94
CA ASN A 554 3.61 18.65 -41.34
C ASN A 554 2.31 19.28 -40.80
N ALA A 555 1.20 18.51 -40.77
CA ALA A 555 -0.11 19.05 -40.43
C ALA A 555 -0.23 19.49 -38.96
N LEU A 556 0.67 19.01 -38.09
CA LEU A 556 0.67 19.35 -36.68
C LEU A 556 1.72 20.42 -36.33
N ASP A 557 2.50 20.95 -37.27
CA ASP A 557 3.62 21.87 -36.97
C ASP A 557 3.16 23.15 -36.23
N GLY A 558 1.89 23.55 -36.38
CA GLY A 558 1.29 24.67 -35.66
C GLY A 558 0.77 24.35 -34.25
N TRP A 559 0.74 23.07 -33.85
CA TRP A 559 0.26 22.64 -32.54
C TRP A 559 1.33 22.83 -31.47
N THR A 560 0.92 23.26 -30.28
CA THR A 560 1.81 23.37 -29.13
C THR A 560 2.10 21.99 -28.58
N ALA A 561 3.36 21.69 -28.29
CA ALA A 561 3.75 20.45 -27.64
C ALA A 561 4.40 20.71 -26.28
N VAL A 562 4.07 19.87 -25.31
CA VAL A 562 4.78 19.79 -24.03
C VAL A 562 5.25 18.35 -23.86
N THR A 563 6.56 18.16 -23.86
CA THR A 563 7.17 16.84 -23.68
C THR A 563 7.89 16.80 -22.34
N ASN A 564 7.44 15.92 -21.46
CA ASN A 564 8.03 15.72 -20.14
C ASN A 564 8.59 14.31 -20.04
N LEU A 565 9.81 14.16 -19.52
CA LEU A 565 10.27 12.86 -19.05
C LEU A 565 9.49 12.53 -17.78
N VAL A 566 8.81 11.38 -17.77
CA VAL A 566 7.97 10.94 -16.65
C VAL A 566 8.51 9.62 -16.15
N GLN A 567 8.70 9.55 -14.85
CA GLN A 567 8.81 8.30 -14.12
C GLN A 567 7.45 8.04 -13.47
N GLU A 568 6.83 6.90 -13.76
CA GLU A 568 5.52 6.58 -13.20
C GLU A 568 5.59 6.33 -11.69
N GLN A 569 5.00 7.22 -10.88
CA GLN A 569 5.16 7.21 -9.42
C GLN A 569 3.96 6.66 -8.63
N THR A 570 2.82 6.32 -9.23
CA THR A 570 1.59 6.13 -8.44
C THR A 570 1.45 4.77 -7.76
N ILE A 571 1.62 4.76 -6.44
CA ILE A 571 0.81 3.92 -5.53
C ILE A 571 -0.34 4.81 -5.04
N PRO A 572 -1.61 4.54 -5.41
CA PRO A 572 -2.75 5.36 -5.01
C PRO A 572 -2.87 5.62 -3.50
N ASP A 573 -2.37 4.69 -2.68
CA ASP A 573 -2.61 4.67 -1.24
C ASP A 573 -1.44 5.25 -0.41
N HIS A 574 -0.31 5.63 -1.03
CA HIS A 574 0.86 6.18 -0.33
C HIS A 574 1.43 7.41 -1.06
N PRO A 575 0.83 8.61 -0.88
CA PRO A 575 1.35 9.83 -1.48
C PRO A 575 2.77 10.13 -0.96
N GLY A 576 3.76 10.06 -1.86
CA GLY A 576 5.17 10.35 -1.57
C GLY A 576 6.13 9.17 -1.78
N LEU A 577 5.63 7.93 -1.96
CA LEU A 577 6.46 6.77 -2.27
C LEU A 577 6.39 6.44 -3.77
N ILE A 578 7.56 6.32 -4.40
CA ILE A 578 7.69 5.99 -5.82
C ILE A 578 7.37 4.51 -6.04
N ARG A 579 6.44 4.21 -6.95
CA ARG A 579 6.10 2.82 -7.29
C ARG A 579 7.36 2.09 -7.80
N PRO A 580 7.75 0.98 -7.17
CA PRO A 580 8.87 0.21 -7.62
C PRO A 580 8.50 -0.54 -8.91
N GLY A 581 9.12 -0.14 -10.02
CA GLY A 581 8.80 -0.67 -11.36
C GLY A 581 8.12 0.35 -12.28
N GLY A 582 8.02 1.62 -11.86
CA GLY A 582 7.57 2.69 -12.73
C GLY A 582 8.37 2.74 -14.04
N LEU A 583 7.67 2.69 -15.16
CA LEU A 583 8.28 2.89 -16.47
C LEU A 583 8.79 4.32 -16.57
N ILE A 584 9.95 4.50 -17.23
CA ILE A 584 10.40 5.82 -17.68
C ILE A 584 10.04 5.98 -19.14
N TYR A 585 9.36 7.08 -19.44
CA TYR A 585 8.91 7.41 -20.78
C TYR A 585 8.78 8.92 -20.94
N TYR A 586 8.86 9.39 -22.18
CA TYR A 586 8.42 10.73 -22.53
C TYR A 586 6.91 10.78 -22.64
N ARG A 587 6.28 11.66 -21.88
CA ARG A 587 4.87 12.01 -22.02
C ARG A 587 4.76 13.24 -22.90
N VAL A 588 4.20 13.06 -24.09
CA VAL A 588 4.03 14.12 -25.10
C VAL A 588 2.56 14.55 -25.10
N PHE A 589 2.34 15.79 -24.69
CA PHE A 589 1.05 16.47 -24.82
C PHE A 589 1.05 17.32 -26.08
N LEU A 590 0.09 17.08 -26.97
CA LEU A 590 -0.14 17.93 -28.14
C LEU A 590 -1.44 18.72 -27.93
N THR A 591 -1.33 20.05 -27.97
CA THR A 591 -2.45 20.98 -27.82
C THR A 591 -2.73 21.66 -29.14
N ARG A 592 -3.98 21.55 -29.57
CA ARG A 592 -4.48 22.11 -30.83
C ARG A 592 -4.68 23.63 -30.71
N PRO A 593 -4.42 24.42 -31.77
CA PRO A 593 -4.74 25.85 -31.80
C PRO A 593 -6.25 26.10 -31.70
N ASP A 594 -6.63 27.19 -31.02
CA ASP A 594 -8.04 27.56 -30.82
C ASP A 594 -8.79 27.73 -32.15
N GLU A 595 -8.12 28.25 -33.19
CA GLU A 595 -8.74 28.45 -34.51
C GLU A 595 -9.06 27.14 -35.22
N GLU A 596 -8.39 26.06 -34.84
CA GLU A 596 -8.63 24.76 -35.44
C GLU A 596 -9.78 24.05 -34.75
N LEU A 597 -10.18 24.37 -33.51
CA LEU A 597 -11.16 23.63 -32.67
C LEU A 597 -12.50 23.32 -33.33
N GLU A 598 -12.93 24.13 -34.31
CA GLU A 598 -14.17 23.90 -35.06
C GLU A 598 -14.06 22.79 -36.12
N GLN A 599 -12.86 22.32 -36.46
CA GLN A 599 -12.67 21.22 -37.42
C GLN A 599 -13.12 19.87 -36.82
N GLU A 600 -13.93 19.11 -37.55
CA GLU A 600 -14.45 17.81 -37.08
C GLU A 600 -13.38 16.70 -37.03
N THR A 601 -12.20 16.90 -37.62
CA THR A 601 -11.12 15.90 -37.78
C THR A 601 -10.74 15.19 -36.48
N PHE A 602 -10.80 15.89 -35.35
CA PHE A 602 -10.48 15.36 -34.01
C PHE A 602 -11.65 15.45 -33.02
N GLY A 603 -12.85 15.83 -33.50
CA GLY A 603 -13.98 16.17 -32.64
C GLY A 603 -13.63 17.26 -31.61
N ARG A 604 -14.08 17.08 -30.37
CA ARG A 604 -13.84 17.98 -29.22
C ARG A 604 -12.54 17.67 -28.44
N LEU A 605 -11.61 16.95 -29.04
CA LEU A 605 -10.31 16.70 -28.41
C LEU A 605 -9.42 17.92 -28.63
N ASP A 606 -9.22 18.66 -27.55
CA ASP A 606 -8.37 19.86 -27.54
C ASP A 606 -6.90 19.48 -27.23
N ASN A 607 -6.71 18.33 -26.57
CA ASN A 607 -5.41 17.83 -26.14
C ASN A 607 -5.27 16.33 -26.41
N MET A 608 -4.12 15.92 -26.94
CA MET A 608 -3.72 14.52 -27.08
C MET A 608 -2.56 14.21 -26.17
N ASN A 609 -2.49 12.97 -25.67
CA ASN A 609 -1.53 12.58 -24.63
C ASN A 609 -0.96 11.20 -24.90
N PHE A 610 0.25 11.17 -25.44
CA PHE A 610 0.94 9.95 -25.83
C PHE A 610 2.20 9.72 -25.01
N ARG A 611 2.66 8.48 -24.99
CA ARG A 611 3.81 8.03 -24.19
C ARG A 611 4.80 7.35 -25.11
N VAL A 612 6.07 7.70 -24.99
CA VAL A 612 7.15 7.17 -25.83
C VAL A 612 8.24 6.63 -24.91
N ALA A 613 8.57 5.36 -25.07
CA ALA A 613 9.72 4.76 -24.40
C ALA A 613 11.02 5.46 -24.83
N LEU A 614 12.05 5.31 -24.00
CA LEU A 614 13.38 5.88 -24.24
C LEU A 614 14.07 5.34 -25.50
N ASP A 615 13.58 4.22 -26.03
CA ASP A 615 14.03 3.63 -27.28
C ASP A 615 13.22 4.11 -28.51
N GLY A 616 12.28 5.04 -28.32
CA GLY A 616 11.40 5.56 -29.36
C GLY A 616 10.13 4.75 -29.63
N THR A 617 9.88 3.68 -28.89
CA THR A 617 8.64 2.91 -29.02
C THR A 617 7.45 3.69 -28.44
N ILE A 618 6.43 3.97 -29.26
CA ILE A 618 5.18 4.58 -28.76
C ILE A 618 4.38 3.54 -27.99
N MET A 619 4.15 3.82 -26.71
CA MET A 619 3.44 2.92 -25.80
C MET A 619 1.92 3.00 -26.01
N GLY A 620 1.23 1.88 -25.81
CA GLY A 620 -0.21 1.75 -26.01
C GLY A 620 -0.83 0.72 -25.08
N SER A 621 -1.98 0.16 -25.48
CA SER A 621 -2.76 -0.75 -24.62
C SER A 621 -2.06 -2.07 -24.28
N GLU A 622 -1.06 -2.45 -25.08
CA GLU A 622 -0.17 -3.59 -24.82
C GLU A 622 0.80 -3.34 -23.67
N THR A 623 1.18 -2.07 -23.44
CA THR A 623 2.04 -1.67 -22.32
C THR A 623 1.23 -1.48 -21.05
N ASP A 624 0.13 -0.74 -21.14
CA ASP A 624 -0.81 -0.54 -20.04
C ASP A 624 -2.24 -0.41 -20.62
N LYS A 625 -3.19 -1.16 -20.05
CA LYS A 625 -4.57 -1.23 -20.57
C LYS A 625 -5.31 0.11 -20.57
N SER A 626 -4.86 1.11 -19.81
CA SER A 626 -5.40 2.47 -19.80
C SER A 626 -4.75 3.39 -20.85
N TRP A 627 -3.59 3.01 -21.39
CA TRP A 627 -2.86 3.82 -22.36
C TRP A 627 -3.30 3.52 -23.78
N ARG A 628 -3.17 4.51 -24.65
CA ARG A 628 -3.53 4.42 -26.07
C ARG A 628 -2.41 5.01 -26.90
N ASN A 629 -1.96 4.27 -27.90
CA ASN A 629 -1.12 4.84 -28.96
C ASN A 629 -2.00 5.60 -29.99
N PRO A 630 -1.41 6.42 -30.88
CA PRO A 630 -2.14 7.19 -31.90
C PRO A 630 -3.17 6.37 -32.70
N LYS A 631 -2.81 5.14 -33.08
CA LYS A 631 -3.69 4.26 -33.86
C LYS A 631 -4.89 3.79 -33.02
N GLU A 632 -4.65 3.32 -31.81
CA GLU A 632 -5.70 2.87 -30.88
C GLU A 632 -6.65 4.01 -30.50
N ASP A 633 -6.13 5.23 -30.34
CA ASP A 633 -6.94 6.41 -30.02
C ASP A 633 -7.85 6.81 -31.19
N ARG A 634 -7.35 6.76 -32.43
CA ARG A 634 -8.21 6.91 -33.64
C ARG A 634 -9.28 5.83 -33.73
N GLU A 635 -8.91 4.56 -33.55
CA GLU A 635 -9.86 3.45 -33.63
C GLU A 635 -10.96 3.55 -32.57
N ARG A 636 -10.62 4.04 -31.37
CA ARG A 636 -11.59 4.34 -30.32
C ARG A 636 -12.54 5.47 -30.73
N TRP A 637 -12.02 6.52 -31.36
CA TRP A 637 -12.83 7.66 -31.79
C TRP A 637 -13.81 7.32 -32.93
N GLN A 638 -13.44 6.37 -33.80
CA GLN A 638 -14.30 5.91 -34.89
C GLN A 638 -15.46 5.01 -34.44
N LYS A 639 -15.37 4.44 -33.23
CA LYS A 639 -16.41 3.61 -32.61
C LYS A 639 -17.37 4.48 -31.81
#